data_AF-A0A6P2A4K5-F1
#
_entry.id   AF-A0A6P2A4K5-F1
#
_cell.length_a   1.000
_cell.length_b   1.000
_cell.length_c   1.000
_cell.angle_alpha   90.00
_cell.angle_beta   90.00
_cell.angle_gamma   90.00
#
_symmetry.space_group_name_H-M   'P 1'
#
loop_
_entity.id
_entity.type
_entity.pdbx_description
1 polymer ?
#
loop_
_entity_poly.entity_id
_entity_poly.type
_entity_poly.pdbx_seq_one_letter_code
_entity_poly.pdbx_strand_id
1 'polypeptide(L)'
;MDLSNLDLLWIVLCAGLVFMMQAGFLCLESGLTRSKNTINVALKNVSDFALAVALFWALGFALMFGPSHLGWIGTGGFFLPVGAGSDPWLSAYFLFQAMFCATAATIVSGAVAERMRFGGYLWVVVIVAAVIYPVFGHWAWGGVLGETDGWLADLGFVDFAGSTVVHSVGGWVALAAVLILGPRIGRFGTAQSRKHGFIGGNLPLAMLGGLLLFFGWFGFNGGSTFKFDGTVPGILVNTTMAAASGILVSLLLGWRMRGQAEVVYALNGTIAGLVAITASAHAVTTLESVLIGAVGGITMVLSQRWLTRRHIDDAVGAIPAHLAAGIWGTLAVALFGDLEALGTGLSRPEQLFVQGVGIVVCGLWAFGAAYALLKGIDRLYPLRIDEEAERIGLNVSEHGAPNELQDLLLSMEAQEKTRDLGVRVPAEPFTEVGQIAAGYNRVMGALEGAIDQTRAIIRDVRDGIVTITQTGHVKTFNPGAEQLFGLPAHQAIGHPIEALLGGCGVENAGRLRADWTAGNKLELRLQRDGEPQRLVEVSISESRLGEERILTGLVRDVTERHLMLEQLQHQRDLAEITLASIGDGVITTNEAGVVQYLNPVAEQLTGWTLDEARGSGIGSVYLLQDELSGDPLDTPVRAVLKRGTESRRHEHGMLVRRDGKKIPVQDTAAPIRDRSGHLIGAVLVFHDVSVTLSLTRELSHQASHDALTGVPNRREFERRLLELLTAPRDSDICHVLCYLDLDQFKVVNDTCGHIAGDELLRQVASLLKDRVRGSDVLARLGGDEFGIIYLHCPVEKAEEMAEALRTAIQEFRFSWEGKSFAIGVSIGLVPIEADETSLSTLLSAADTACYAAKESGRNRLHLYRKDDDQVLMQHGQMQWVTRLRTALDQDQLRLHIQPIVPLETSGAAIPHYEILVRLNDDGRLVSPGAFIPAAERYGLMPLIDEWVFNNTMAWLGDMFHRHRRIDGVFCINLSGASLSDARFREYVFERLAQAPAISGAICMEVTESSAVANLSTVVEFIQKVKKFGCSFALDDFGSGLSSFAYLKALPVDYLKIDGGFVKDIERDEIDLAMVQSINNIGHTMGLKTIAEFVETEGILQRLIELDVDYVQGYHIGKPTPLAEFQSVRMMPR
;
A
#
# COMPACT_ATOMS: atom_id res chain seq x y z
N MET A 1 -3.57 3.37 53.49
CA MET A 1 -4.81 2.72 53.02
C MET A 1 -4.50 1.25 52.84
N ASP A 2 -5.27 0.33 53.44
CA ASP A 2 -5.16 -1.09 53.11
C ASP A 2 -5.84 -1.32 51.76
N LEU A 3 -5.06 -1.17 50.68
CA LEU A 3 -5.52 -1.47 49.32
C LEU A 3 -5.29 -2.94 49.02
N SER A 4 -6.27 -3.57 48.38
CA SER A 4 -6.13 -4.96 47.96
C SER A 4 -5.15 -5.05 46.78
N ASN A 5 -4.54 -6.22 46.59
CA ASN A 5 -3.77 -6.49 45.36
C ASN A 5 -4.62 -6.33 44.09
N LEU A 6 -5.94 -6.47 44.20
CA LEU A 6 -6.88 -6.26 43.10
C LEU A 6 -6.97 -4.77 42.72
N ASP A 7 -6.98 -3.87 43.70
CA ASP A 7 -7.01 -2.42 43.46
C ASP A 7 -5.70 -1.95 42.79
N LEU A 8 -4.55 -2.47 43.24
CA LEU A 8 -3.26 -2.20 42.61
C LEU A 8 -3.21 -2.70 41.16
N LEU A 9 -3.68 -3.93 40.92
CA LEU A 9 -3.77 -4.49 39.57
C LEU A 9 -4.69 -3.64 38.67
N TRP A 10 -5.82 -3.20 39.20
CA TRP A 10 -6.76 -2.33 38.49
C TRP A 10 -6.11 -1.02 38.06
N ILE A 11 -5.43 -0.31 38.97
CA ILE A 11 -4.73 0.95 38.65
C ILE A 11 -3.67 0.72 37.57
N VAL A 12 -2.88 -0.34 37.66
CA VAL A 12 -1.83 -0.64 36.66
C VAL A 12 -2.44 -0.98 35.29
N LEU A 13 -3.53 -1.75 35.27
CA LEU A 13 -4.25 -2.08 34.04
C LEU A 13 -4.84 -0.80 33.41
N CYS A 14 -5.48 0.05 34.22
CA CYS A 14 -5.99 1.34 33.77
C CYS A 14 -4.88 2.24 33.25
N ALA A 15 -3.70 2.29 33.89
CA ALA A 15 -2.56 3.03 33.38
C ALA A 15 -2.10 2.49 32.01
N GLY A 16 -2.10 1.18 31.80
CA GLY A 16 -1.84 0.55 30.49
C GLY A 16 -2.88 0.90 29.43
N LEU A 17 -4.16 0.98 29.80
CA LEU A 17 -5.23 1.45 28.91
C LEU A 17 -5.07 2.92 28.54
N VAL A 18 -4.70 3.79 29.49
CA VAL A 18 -4.43 5.21 29.20
C VAL A 18 -3.17 5.35 28.35
N PHE A 19 -2.14 4.52 28.54
CA PHE A 19 -0.97 4.49 27.65
C PHE A 19 -1.36 4.19 26.20
N MET A 20 -2.34 3.30 25.97
CA MET A 20 -2.87 3.01 24.62
C MET A 20 -3.43 4.26 23.92
N MET A 21 -3.83 5.29 24.68
CA MET A 21 -4.24 6.56 24.09
C MET A 21 -3.11 7.24 23.31
N GLN A 22 -1.84 6.98 23.63
CA GLN A 22 -0.72 7.50 22.84
C GLN A 22 -0.68 6.92 21.43
N ALA A 23 -0.96 5.62 21.28
CA ALA A 23 -1.17 5.03 19.96
C ALA A 23 -2.40 5.64 19.27
N GLY A 24 -3.46 5.91 20.04
CA GLY A 24 -4.64 6.62 19.58
C GLY A 24 -4.36 8.01 19.00
N PHE A 25 -3.62 8.86 19.71
CA PHE A 25 -3.20 10.18 19.24
C PHE A 25 -2.30 10.09 18.02
N LEU A 26 -1.31 9.19 18.03
CA LEU A 26 -0.43 8.97 16.90
C LEU A 26 -1.21 8.64 15.63
N CYS A 27 -2.17 7.70 15.70
CA CYS A 27 -3.02 7.32 14.57
C CYS A 27 -3.96 8.46 14.15
N LEU A 28 -4.62 9.12 15.12
CA LEU A 28 -5.56 10.22 14.86
C LEU A 28 -4.88 11.40 14.18
N GLU A 29 -3.79 11.90 14.76
CA GLU A 29 -3.08 13.08 14.27
C GLU A 29 -2.37 12.80 12.94
N SER A 30 -1.74 11.63 12.79
CA SER A 30 -1.11 11.25 11.51
C SER A 30 -2.15 11.06 10.41
N GLY A 31 -3.33 10.49 10.72
CA GLY A 31 -4.40 10.31 9.75
C GLY A 31 -5.07 11.60 9.29
N LEU A 32 -5.21 12.59 10.19
CA LEU A 32 -5.83 13.90 9.91
C LEU A 32 -4.86 14.92 9.31
N THR A 33 -3.55 14.68 9.36
CA THR A 33 -2.53 15.53 8.75
C THR A 33 -2.16 15.04 7.35
N ARG A 34 -1.59 15.92 6.52
CA ARG A 34 -1.17 15.56 5.15
C ARG A 34 0.04 14.61 5.20
N SER A 35 0.12 13.71 4.22
CA SER A 35 1.17 12.67 4.11
C SER A 35 2.59 13.20 4.21
N LYS A 36 2.84 14.44 3.77
CA LYS A 36 4.14 15.13 3.87
C LYS A 36 4.60 15.48 5.30
N ASN A 37 3.75 15.25 6.31
CA ASN A 37 4.00 15.62 7.72
C ASN A 37 3.80 14.45 8.71
N THR A 38 3.40 13.27 8.25
CA THR A 38 3.01 12.14 9.13
C THR A 38 4.14 11.64 10.03
N ILE A 39 5.37 11.53 9.50
CA ILE A 39 6.55 11.09 10.27
C ILE A 39 6.87 12.10 11.37
N ASN A 40 6.81 13.40 11.04
CA ASN A 40 7.04 14.46 12.01
C ASN A 40 6.02 14.40 13.17
N VAL A 41 4.75 14.18 12.86
CA VAL A 41 3.67 14.05 13.85
C VAL A 41 3.84 12.80 14.71
N ALA A 42 4.15 11.65 14.10
CA ALA A 42 4.40 10.42 14.84
C ALA A 42 5.59 10.55 15.81
N LEU A 43 6.69 11.16 15.37
CA LEU A 43 7.86 11.37 16.21
C LEU A 43 7.59 12.33 17.37
N LYS A 44 6.75 13.35 17.16
CA LYS A 44 6.30 14.26 18.23
C LYS A 44 5.55 13.49 19.32
N ASN A 45 4.61 12.63 18.96
CA ASN A 45 3.87 11.78 19.89
C ASN A 45 4.79 10.82 20.68
N VAL A 46 5.79 10.21 20.03
CA VAL A 46 6.73 9.33 20.75
C VAL A 46 7.64 10.13 21.70
N SER A 47 8.11 11.29 21.25
CA SER A 47 9.04 12.13 22.01
C SER A 47 8.35 12.85 23.17
N ASP A 48 7.09 13.26 23.01
CA ASP A 48 6.34 13.88 24.09
C ASP A 48 6.12 12.93 25.26
N PHE A 49 5.80 11.67 24.99
CA PHE A 49 5.58 10.67 26.01
C PHE A 49 6.85 10.48 26.85
N ALA A 50 7.98 10.26 26.19
CA ALA A 50 9.27 10.07 26.86
C ALA A 50 9.64 11.29 27.71
N LEU A 51 9.50 12.50 27.15
CA LEU A 51 9.90 13.73 27.84
C LEU A 51 8.93 14.11 28.96
N ALA A 52 7.61 13.98 28.74
CA ALA A 52 6.60 14.28 29.74
C ALA A 52 6.71 13.34 30.95
N VAL A 53 6.85 12.03 30.72
CA VAL A 53 7.01 11.05 31.82
C VAL A 53 8.31 11.31 32.59
N ALA A 54 9.42 11.57 31.89
CA ALA A 54 10.70 11.86 32.54
C ALA A 54 10.67 13.14 33.39
N LEU A 55 10.11 14.23 32.87
CA LEU A 55 9.99 15.50 33.59
C LEU A 55 8.98 15.42 34.74
N PHE A 56 7.88 14.70 34.54
CA PHE A 56 6.91 14.47 35.59
C PHE A 56 7.51 13.64 36.72
N TRP A 57 8.27 12.58 36.40
CA TRP A 57 9.01 11.81 37.40
C TRP A 57 10.05 12.63 38.17
N ALA A 58 10.84 13.46 37.47
CA ALA A 58 11.92 14.22 38.08
C ALA A 58 11.42 15.40 38.93
N LEU A 59 10.40 16.12 38.44
CA LEU A 59 9.93 17.39 39.01
C LEU A 59 8.40 17.43 39.18
N GLY A 60 7.65 17.11 38.12
CA GLY A 60 6.22 17.41 38.07
C GLY A 60 5.39 16.70 39.16
N PHE A 61 5.69 15.45 39.48
CA PHE A 61 4.99 14.71 40.52
C PHE A 61 5.18 15.34 41.89
N ALA A 62 6.39 15.83 42.19
CA ALA A 62 6.70 16.54 43.43
C ALA A 62 5.95 17.86 43.55
N LEU A 63 5.86 18.62 42.45
CA LEU A 63 5.12 19.88 42.42
C LEU A 63 3.61 19.67 42.55
N MET A 64 3.09 18.56 42.02
CA MET A 64 1.66 18.26 41.98
C MET A 64 1.15 17.61 43.27
N PHE A 65 1.84 16.58 43.78
CA PHE A 65 1.39 15.78 44.93
C PHE A 65 2.31 15.85 46.14
N GLY A 66 3.43 16.56 46.07
CA GLY A 66 4.31 16.77 47.23
C GLY A 66 3.64 17.59 48.34
N PRO A 67 4.30 17.69 49.52
CA PRO A 67 3.80 18.47 50.64
C PRO A 67 3.43 19.89 50.21
N SER A 68 2.18 20.29 50.47
CA SER A 68 1.66 21.56 49.98
C SER A 68 2.22 22.73 50.79
N HIS A 69 2.71 23.76 50.09
CA HIS A 69 3.04 25.04 50.68
C HIS A 69 1.88 26.02 50.45
N LEU A 70 1.10 26.27 51.50
CA LEU A 70 -0.07 27.18 51.52
C LEU A 70 -1.15 26.83 50.47
N GLY A 71 -1.25 25.57 50.03
CA GLY A 71 -2.21 25.15 48.99
C GLY A 71 -1.75 25.46 47.56
N TRP A 72 -0.62 26.12 47.35
CA TRP A 72 -0.20 26.68 46.05
C TRP A 72 0.72 25.78 45.23
N ILE A 73 1.64 25.06 45.87
CA ILE A 73 2.62 24.22 45.18
C ILE A 73 3.19 23.16 46.12
N GLY A 74 3.50 21.97 45.58
CA GLY A 74 4.23 20.94 46.29
C GLY A 74 5.73 21.26 46.39
N THR A 75 6.34 21.04 47.56
CA THR A 75 7.75 21.44 47.82
C THR A 75 8.71 20.27 48.04
N GLY A 76 8.27 19.02 47.90
CA GLY A 76 9.10 17.84 48.21
C GLY A 76 8.73 16.61 47.40
N GLY A 77 9.64 15.62 47.34
CA GLY A 77 9.46 14.38 46.56
C GLY A 77 10.04 14.41 45.14
N PHE A 78 11.01 15.31 44.87
CA PHE A 78 11.73 15.36 43.59
C PHE A 78 12.51 14.06 43.33
N PHE A 79 12.62 13.68 42.05
CA PHE A 79 13.20 12.40 41.63
C PHE A 79 12.57 11.22 42.38
N LEU A 80 11.28 11.00 42.14
CA LEU A 80 10.46 10.07 42.91
C LEU A 80 11.11 8.67 42.97
N PRO A 81 11.42 8.12 44.16
CA PRO A 81 11.99 6.79 44.28
C PRO A 81 10.91 5.74 44.02
N VAL A 82 10.88 5.19 42.80
CA VAL A 82 9.97 4.12 42.35
C VAL A 82 10.75 2.83 42.10
N GLY A 83 10.21 1.67 42.50
CA GLY A 83 10.83 0.35 42.30
C GLY A 83 10.97 -0.52 43.56
N ALA A 84 11.87 -1.51 43.52
CA ALA A 84 12.04 -2.49 44.59
C ALA A 84 12.40 -1.83 45.94
N GLY A 85 11.51 -1.94 46.94
CA GLY A 85 11.64 -1.30 48.25
C GLY A 85 10.84 0.00 48.44
N SER A 86 10.16 0.49 47.40
CA SER A 86 9.19 1.60 47.47
C SER A 86 7.77 1.10 47.69
N ASP A 87 6.86 1.98 48.13
CA ASP A 87 5.43 1.66 48.26
C ASP A 87 4.84 1.28 46.88
N PRO A 88 4.30 0.06 46.70
CA PRO A 88 3.69 -0.38 45.45
C PRO A 88 2.54 0.52 45.00
N TRP A 89 1.77 1.07 45.94
CA TRP A 89 0.67 1.97 45.59
C TRP A 89 1.19 3.29 45.02
N LEU A 90 2.22 3.87 45.62
CA LEU A 90 2.84 5.09 45.12
C LEU A 90 3.39 4.89 43.70
N SER A 91 3.97 3.72 43.40
CA SER A 91 4.46 3.38 42.06
C SER A 91 3.31 3.27 41.04
N ALA A 92 2.22 2.60 41.39
CA ALA A 92 1.04 2.47 40.52
C ALA A 92 0.35 3.82 40.30
N TYR A 93 0.22 4.63 41.36
CA TYR A 93 -0.36 5.97 41.31
C TYR A 93 0.47 6.92 40.46
N PHE A 94 1.81 6.92 40.63
CA PHE A 94 2.72 7.67 39.77
C PHE A 94 2.54 7.28 38.30
N LEU A 95 2.54 5.99 37.98
CA LEU A 95 2.40 5.51 36.61
C LEU A 95 1.09 6.01 36.00
N PHE A 96 -0.02 5.90 36.73
CA PHE A 96 -1.33 6.38 36.29
C PHE A 96 -1.33 7.90 36.03
N GLN A 97 -0.82 8.70 36.96
CA GLN A 97 -0.78 10.17 36.83
C GLN A 97 0.19 10.65 35.75
N ALA A 98 1.29 9.92 35.52
CA ALA A 98 2.21 10.22 34.43
C ALA A 98 1.53 10.12 33.06
N MET A 99 0.56 9.20 32.90
CA MET A 99 -0.21 9.09 31.65
C MET A 99 -1.12 10.31 31.41
N PHE A 100 -1.69 10.89 32.47
CA PHE A 100 -2.49 12.11 32.37
C PHE A 100 -1.63 13.32 31.99
N CYS A 101 -0.44 13.45 32.59
CA CYS A 101 0.53 14.48 32.23
C CYS A 101 0.94 14.37 30.75
N ALA A 102 1.25 13.15 30.28
CA ALA A 102 1.59 12.93 28.88
C ALA A 102 0.41 13.29 27.96
N THR A 103 -0.80 12.85 28.29
CA THR A 103 -2.03 13.17 27.54
C THR A 103 -2.25 14.68 27.42
N ALA A 104 -2.07 15.44 28.50
CA ALA A 104 -2.23 16.90 28.48
C ALA A 104 -1.23 17.58 27.51
N ALA A 105 0.00 17.06 27.42
CA ALA A 105 1.01 17.55 26.49
C ALA A 105 0.68 17.16 25.04
N THR A 106 0.33 15.89 24.80
CA THR A 106 0.03 15.34 23.46
C THR A 106 -1.13 16.05 22.79
N ILE A 107 -2.17 16.48 23.54
CA ILE A 107 -3.29 17.28 22.99
C ILE A 107 -2.83 18.51 22.20
N VAL A 108 -1.68 19.09 22.55
CA VAL A 108 -1.14 20.26 21.86
C VAL A 108 -0.52 19.89 20.50
N SER A 109 0.06 18.70 20.36
CA SER A 109 0.72 18.20 19.13
C SER A 109 -0.20 18.36 17.92
N GLY A 110 -1.41 17.79 18.02
CA GLY A 110 -2.38 17.79 16.94
C GLY A 110 -2.80 19.20 16.52
N ALA A 111 -2.94 20.16 17.45
CA ALA A 111 -3.37 21.52 17.12
C ALA A 111 -2.31 22.28 16.30
N VAL A 112 -1.03 22.09 16.64
CA VAL A 112 0.12 22.80 16.06
C VAL A 112 0.78 22.07 14.89
N ALA A 113 0.24 20.92 14.50
CA ALA A 113 0.74 20.09 13.43
C ALA A 113 0.97 20.86 12.11
N GLU A 114 1.90 20.35 11.31
CA GLU A 114 2.30 20.85 9.99
C GLU A 114 2.99 22.22 9.92
N ARG A 115 3.17 22.95 11.03
CA ARG A 115 3.79 24.30 11.01
C ARG A 115 4.73 24.63 12.17
N MET A 116 4.62 23.91 13.28
CA MET A 116 5.53 24.07 14.41
C MET A 116 6.78 23.20 14.24
N ARG A 117 7.95 23.80 14.46
CA ARG A 117 9.22 23.07 14.48
C ARG A 117 9.23 21.99 15.55
N PHE A 118 9.89 20.86 15.30
CA PHE A 118 10.04 19.75 16.24
C PHE A 118 10.66 20.22 17.57
N GLY A 119 11.77 20.96 17.52
CA GLY A 119 12.40 21.52 18.72
C GLY A 119 11.51 22.52 19.48
N GLY A 120 10.67 23.26 18.76
CA GLY A 120 9.68 24.15 19.37
C GLY A 120 8.59 23.37 20.13
N TYR A 121 8.16 22.23 19.59
CA TYR A 121 7.20 21.35 20.25
C TYR A 121 7.78 20.71 21.52
N LEU A 122 9.06 20.31 21.53
CA LEU A 122 9.70 19.80 22.76
C LEU A 122 9.64 20.82 23.90
N TRP A 123 9.79 22.12 23.61
CA TRP A 123 9.62 23.17 24.61
C TRP A 123 8.19 23.26 25.15
N VAL A 124 7.16 23.02 24.32
CA VAL A 124 5.77 22.94 24.77
C VAL A 124 5.63 21.82 25.80
N VAL A 125 6.17 20.62 25.50
CA VAL A 125 6.12 19.48 26.41
C VAL A 125 6.81 19.80 27.74
N VAL A 126 7.98 20.45 27.70
CA VAL A 126 8.68 20.89 28.91
C VAL A 126 7.81 21.83 29.74
N ILE A 127 7.22 22.86 29.11
CA ILE A 127 6.39 23.85 29.80
C ILE A 127 5.15 23.20 30.42
N VAL A 128 4.49 22.29 29.70
CA VAL A 128 3.30 21.59 30.19
C VAL A 128 3.66 20.66 31.34
N ALA A 129 4.60 19.75 31.14
CA ALA A 129 4.90 18.67 32.08
C ALA A 129 5.66 19.14 33.34
N ALA A 130 6.45 20.22 33.25
CA ALA A 130 7.24 20.72 34.37
C ALA A 130 6.57 21.85 35.15
N VAL A 131 5.66 22.62 34.51
CA VAL A 131 5.11 23.85 35.12
C VAL A 131 3.60 23.89 35.08
N ILE A 132 2.99 23.92 33.89
CA ILE A 132 1.56 24.25 33.78
C ILE A 132 0.69 23.16 34.40
N TYR A 133 0.87 21.91 33.97
CA TYR A 133 0.06 20.79 34.43
C TYR A 133 0.27 20.50 35.93
N PRO A 134 1.51 20.34 36.45
CA PRO A 134 1.72 20.07 37.87
C PRO A 134 1.18 21.14 38.81
N VAL A 135 1.32 22.42 38.47
CA VAL A 135 0.89 23.52 39.36
C VAL A 135 -0.63 23.60 39.42
N PHE A 136 -1.33 23.53 38.27
CA PHE A 136 -2.79 23.51 38.28
C PHE A 136 -3.34 22.21 38.89
N GLY A 137 -2.69 21.09 38.60
CA GLY A 137 -2.97 19.80 39.20
C GLY A 137 -2.83 19.82 40.73
N HIS A 138 -1.85 20.55 41.27
CA HIS A 138 -1.72 20.75 42.71
C HIS A 138 -2.93 21.48 43.29
N TRP A 139 -3.42 22.52 42.62
CA TRP A 139 -4.57 23.28 43.12
C TRP A 139 -5.85 22.42 43.15
N ALA A 140 -6.07 21.59 42.13
CA ALA A 140 -7.30 20.83 41.94
C ALA A 140 -7.30 19.42 42.56
N TRP A 141 -6.14 18.74 42.59
CA TRP A 141 -5.98 17.35 43.05
C TRP A 141 -4.85 17.18 44.08
N GLY A 142 -4.17 18.26 44.48
CA GLY A 142 -3.18 18.20 45.54
C GLY A 142 -3.81 17.78 46.86
N GLY A 143 -3.05 17.07 47.69
CA GLY A 143 -3.50 16.58 49.01
C GLY A 143 -3.51 15.07 49.18
N VAL A 144 -3.56 14.30 48.09
CA VAL A 144 -3.62 12.82 48.13
C VAL A 144 -2.46 12.17 48.91
N LEU A 145 -1.27 12.78 48.92
CA LEU A 145 -0.08 12.33 49.67
C LEU A 145 0.29 13.25 50.85
N GLY A 146 -0.42 14.36 51.04
CA GLY A 146 -0.10 15.42 52.01
C GLY A 146 -1.19 15.60 53.06
N GLU A 147 -0.95 16.46 54.06
CA GLU A 147 -1.95 16.75 55.12
C GLU A 147 -2.96 17.85 54.74
N THR A 148 -2.66 18.63 53.71
CA THR A 148 -3.49 19.75 53.24
C THR A 148 -3.72 19.67 51.73
N ASP A 149 -4.96 19.83 51.30
CA ASP A 149 -5.32 19.80 49.90
C ASP A 149 -4.86 21.07 49.16
N GLY A 150 -4.95 21.04 47.83
CA GLY A 150 -4.81 22.25 47.02
C GLY A 150 -5.91 23.26 47.33
N TRP A 151 -5.61 24.56 47.26
CA TRP A 151 -6.59 25.59 47.64
C TRP A 151 -7.91 25.55 46.84
N LEU A 152 -7.86 25.07 45.59
CA LEU A 152 -9.05 24.98 44.73
C LEU A 152 -9.88 23.73 45.08
N ALA A 153 -9.21 22.62 45.40
CA ALA A 153 -9.84 21.43 45.97
C ALA A 153 -10.52 21.74 47.33
N ASP A 154 -9.83 22.48 48.21
CA ASP A 154 -10.37 22.96 49.50
C ASP A 154 -11.63 23.81 49.34
N LEU A 155 -11.75 24.57 48.25
CA LEU A 155 -12.95 25.34 47.92
C LEU A 155 -14.12 24.45 47.44
N GLY A 156 -13.91 23.15 47.26
CA GLY A 156 -14.90 22.19 46.76
C GLY A 156 -14.92 22.03 45.24
N PHE A 157 -13.81 22.32 44.55
CA PHE A 157 -13.70 22.07 43.12
C PHE A 157 -13.62 20.57 42.85
N VAL A 158 -14.42 20.08 41.91
CA VAL A 158 -14.46 18.66 41.55
C VAL A 158 -14.18 18.48 40.07
N ASP A 159 -13.15 17.72 39.75
CA ASP A 159 -12.85 17.25 38.40
C ASP A 159 -12.39 15.80 38.50
N PHE A 160 -13.32 14.85 38.42
CA PHE A 160 -13.06 13.45 38.78
C PHE A 160 -11.87 12.82 38.07
N ALA A 161 -11.80 12.97 36.75
CA ALA A 161 -10.75 12.36 35.94
C ALA A 161 -10.00 13.38 35.05
N GLY A 162 -10.46 14.64 34.92
CA GLY A 162 -9.68 15.70 34.26
C GLY A 162 -10.30 16.38 33.03
N SER A 163 -11.61 16.69 33.00
CA SER A 163 -12.17 17.55 31.93
C SER A 163 -11.50 18.92 31.91
N THR A 164 -11.11 19.45 33.08
CA THR A 164 -10.32 20.68 33.20
C THR A 164 -8.84 20.39 33.35
N VAL A 165 -8.45 19.58 34.35
CA VAL A 165 -7.04 19.38 34.75
C VAL A 165 -6.18 18.82 33.62
N VAL A 166 -6.74 17.92 32.79
CA VAL A 166 -6.01 17.34 31.64
C VAL A 166 -6.43 18.02 30.34
N HIS A 167 -7.72 17.93 30.00
CA HIS A 167 -8.19 18.33 28.66
C HIS A 167 -8.28 19.84 28.46
N SER A 168 -8.82 20.60 29.42
CA SER A 168 -8.85 22.05 29.28
C SER A 168 -7.47 22.67 29.41
N VAL A 169 -6.59 22.15 30.27
CA VAL A 169 -5.17 22.57 30.32
C VAL A 169 -4.51 22.39 28.95
N GLY A 170 -4.55 21.18 28.38
CA GLY A 170 -4.02 20.92 27.04
C GLY A 170 -4.66 21.80 25.96
N GLY A 171 -5.98 22.00 26.02
CA GLY A 171 -6.73 22.84 25.09
C GLY A 171 -6.41 24.33 25.18
N TRP A 172 -6.18 24.88 26.38
CA TRP A 172 -5.76 26.27 26.58
C TRP A 172 -4.34 26.51 26.09
N VAL A 173 -3.42 25.57 26.36
CA VAL A 173 -2.05 25.60 25.84
C VAL A 173 -2.05 25.51 24.32
N ALA A 174 -2.87 24.62 23.74
CA ALA A 174 -3.05 24.51 22.30
C ALA A 174 -3.55 25.82 21.68
N LEU A 175 -4.54 26.47 22.29
CA LEU A 175 -5.02 27.79 21.83
C LEU A 175 -3.92 28.84 21.86
N ALA A 176 -3.12 28.91 22.94
CA ALA A 176 -1.99 29.83 23.04
C ALA A 176 -0.95 29.58 21.93
N ALA A 177 -0.57 28.32 21.72
CA ALA A 177 0.41 27.94 20.70
C ALA A 177 -0.09 28.24 19.27
N VAL A 178 -1.35 27.92 18.96
CA VAL A 178 -1.95 28.21 17.65
C VAL A 178 -2.01 29.71 17.36
N LEU A 179 -2.33 30.54 18.37
CA LEU A 179 -2.35 32.00 18.20
C LEU A 179 -0.96 32.61 17.96
N ILE A 180 0.10 32.02 18.51
CA ILE A 180 1.48 32.45 18.25
C ILE A 180 1.92 32.04 16.84
N LEU A 181 1.66 30.79 16.45
CA LEU A 181 2.07 30.26 15.15
C LEU A 181 1.30 30.88 13.99
N GLY A 182 0.02 31.18 14.18
CA GLY A 182 -0.89 31.59 13.11
C GLY A 182 -1.35 30.42 12.22
N PRO A 183 -2.10 30.72 11.14
CA PRO A 183 -2.73 29.70 10.30
C PRO A 183 -1.74 29.02 9.35
N ARG A 184 -2.01 27.77 8.97
CA ARG A 184 -1.24 27.06 7.92
C ARG A 184 -1.42 27.74 6.57
N ILE A 185 -0.35 27.75 5.78
CA ILE A 185 -0.33 28.37 4.45
C ILE A 185 -1.39 27.70 3.57
N GLY A 186 -2.23 28.53 2.92
CA GLY A 186 -3.28 28.07 2.02
C GLY A 186 -4.60 27.65 2.70
N ARG A 187 -4.65 27.50 4.04
CA ARG A 187 -5.86 27.04 4.76
C ARG A 187 -7.11 27.89 4.51
N PHE A 188 -6.92 29.19 4.35
CA PHE A 188 -7.98 30.18 4.19
C PHE A 188 -7.91 30.95 2.85
N GLY A 189 -7.11 30.48 1.88
CA GLY A 189 -6.83 31.18 0.63
C GLY A 189 -8.03 31.25 -0.32
N THR A 190 -8.63 30.10 -0.66
CA THR A 190 -9.77 29.99 -1.59
C THR A 190 -11.09 29.76 -0.85
N ALA A 191 -12.23 30.11 -1.48
CA ALA A 191 -13.56 29.83 -0.91
C ALA A 191 -13.77 28.33 -0.63
N GLN A 192 -13.19 27.45 -1.44
CA GLN A 192 -13.26 26.00 -1.29
C GLN A 192 -12.38 25.49 -0.14
N SER A 193 -11.15 26.01 0.01
CA SER A 193 -10.27 25.71 1.16
C SER A 193 -10.88 26.13 2.50
N ARG A 194 -11.58 27.28 2.54
CA ARG A 194 -12.32 27.73 3.72
C ARG A 194 -13.48 26.79 4.08
N LYS A 195 -14.13 26.19 3.08
CA LYS A 195 -15.28 25.30 3.27
C LYS A 195 -14.89 23.88 3.69
N HIS A 196 -13.88 23.28 3.06
CA HIS A 196 -13.57 21.86 3.26
C HIS A 196 -12.30 21.58 4.07
N GLY A 197 -11.45 22.58 4.35
CA GLY A 197 -10.17 22.33 5.01
C GLY A 197 -9.19 21.56 4.14
N PHE A 198 -8.08 21.13 4.74
CA PHE A 198 -7.20 20.15 4.11
C PHE A 198 -7.77 18.75 4.34
N ILE A 199 -7.67 17.90 3.32
CA ILE A 199 -8.04 16.48 3.42
C ILE A 199 -6.89 15.75 4.13
N GLY A 200 -7.23 14.95 5.15
CA GLY A 200 -6.25 14.14 5.88
C GLY A 200 -5.60 13.09 4.98
N GLY A 201 -4.37 12.71 5.29
CA GLY A 201 -3.60 11.74 4.50
C GLY A 201 -4.15 10.32 4.56
N ASN A 202 -4.82 9.94 5.66
CA ASN A 202 -5.40 8.61 5.84
C ASN A 202 -6.54 8.63 6.88
N LEU A 203 -7.79 8.82 6.41
CA LEU A 203 -8.96 8.87 7.29
C LEU A 203 -9.26 7.55 8.02
N PRO A 204 -9.12 6.35 7.42
CA PRO A 204 -9.23 5.09 8.15
C PRO A 204 -8.27 4.99 9.35
N LEU A 205 -7.01 5.42 9.19
CA LEU A 205 -6.05 5.47 10.30
C LEU A 205 -6.51 6.43 11.40
N ALA A 206 -7.08 7.58 11.02
CA ALA A 206 -7.66 8.51 11.98
C ALA A 206 -8.84 7.90 12.75
N MET A 207 -9.67 7.09 12.08
CA MET A 207 -10.79 6.38 12.71
C MET A 207 -10.31 5.32 13.70
N LEU A 208 -9.28 4.55 13.35
CA LEU A 208 -8.63 3.63 14.27
C LEU A 208 -8.10 4.37 15.51
N GLY A 209 -7.45 5.53 15.31
CA GLY A 209 -6.99 6.38 16.40
C GLY A 209 -8.13 6.80 17.34
N GLY A 210 -9.27 7.24 16.79
CA GLY A 210 -10.45 7.59 17.58
C GLY A 210 -11.02 6.43 18.40
N LEU A 211 -11.00 5.20 17.87
CA LEU A 211 -11.43 4.00 18.60
C LEU A 211 -10.45 3.61 19.70
N LEU A 212 -9.14 3.72 19.46
CA LEU A 212 -8.11 3.47 20.48
C LEU A 212 -8.21 4.49 21.63
N LEU A 213 -8.44 5.77 21.31
CA LEU A 213 -8.72 6.79 22.32
C LEU A 213 -9.96 6.42 23.14
N PHE A 214 -11.08 6.05 22.49
CA PHE A 214 -12.28 5.60 23.19
C PHE A 214 -11.97 4.47 24.17
N PHE A 215 -11.24 3.45 23.71
CA PHE A 215 -10.88 2.30 24.54
C PHE A 215 -10.01 2.70 25.74
N GLY A 216 -9.05 3.60 25.54
CA GLY A 216 -8.22 4.12 26.62
C GLY A 216 -9.01 4.92 27.67
N TRP A 217 -10.15 5.50 27.30
CA TRP A 217 -11.04 6.21 28.23
C TRP A 217 -11.67 5.30 29.30
N PHE A 218 -11.73 3.99 29.07
CA PHE A 218 -12.10 3.03 30.11
C PHE A 218 -11.05 2.99 31.22
N GLY A 219 -9.76 3.07 30.87
CA GLY A 219 -8.68 3.25 31.84
C GLY A 219 -8.73 4.63 32.49
N PHE A 220 -9.03 5.66 31.71
CA PHE A 220 -9.02 7.05 32.16
C PHE A 220 -10.08 7.32 33.25
N ASN A 221 -11.35 7.05 32.95
CA ASN A 221 -12.44 7.27 33.91
C ASN A 221 -12.55 6.13 34.92
N GLY A 222 -12.38 4.88 34.48
CA GLY A 222 -12.46 3.72 35.38
C GLY A 222 -11.30 3.65 36.38
N GLY A 223 -10.09 4.06 35.98
CA GLY A 223 -8.93 4.09 36.88
C GLY A 223 -8.95 5.21 37.91
N SER A 224 -9.70 6.28 37.64
CA SER A 224 -9.85 7.44 38.54
C SER A 224 -10.67 7.12 39.81
N THR A 225 -11.25 5.92 39.91
CA THR A 225 -11.81 5.41 41.19
C THR A 225 -10.73 4.98 42.18
N PHE A 226 -9.52 4.67 41.70
CA PHE A 226 -8.40 4.08 42.44
C PHE A 226 -8.68 2.72 43.13
N LYS A 227 -9.89 2.19 42.98
CA LYS A 227 -10.35 0.93 43.56
C LYS A 227 -11.27 0.20 42.61
N PHE A 228 -11.23 -1.12 42.65
CA PHE A 228 -12.11 -1.95 41.84
C PHE A 228 -13.34 -2.38 42.66
N ASP A 229 -14.41 -1.58 42.58
CA ASP A 229 -15.65 -1.81 43.31
C ASP A 229 -16.89 -1.72 42.39
N GLY A 230 -18.08 -1.83 42.99
CA GLY A 230 -19.36 -1.82 42.28
C GLY A 230 -19.68 -0.52 41.54
N THR A 231 -18.91 0.57 41.73
CA THR A 231 -19.13 1.85 41.04
C THR A 231 -18.52 1.87 39.63
N VAL A 232 -17.46 1.09 39.40
CA VAL A 232 -16.69 1.07 38.15
C VAL A 232 -17.58 0.80 36.92
N PRO A 233 -18.45 -0.24 36.89
CA PRO A 233 -19.29 -0.50 35.71
C PRO A 233 -20.20 0.68 35.34
N GLY A 234 -20.76 1.38 36.34
CA GLY A 234 -21.61 2.55 36.12
C GLY A 234 -20.85 3.70 35.46
N ILE A 235 -19.63 3.96 35.92
CA ILE A 235 -18.73 4.98 35.33
C ILE A 235 -18.40 4.65 33.87
N LEU A 236 -18.12 3.38 33.56
CA LEU A 236 -17.82 2.95 32.20
C LEU A 236 -19.05 3.05 31.27
N VAL A 237 -20.24 2.73 31.78
CA VAL A 237 -21.51 2.93 31.04
C VAL A 237 -21.74 4.41 30.76
N ASN A 238 -21.60 5.28 31.77
CA ASN A 238 -21.73 6.73 31.59
C ASN A 238 -20.74 7.27 30.57
N THR A 239 -19.50 6.78 30.60
CA THR A 239 -18.44 7.13 29.64
C THR A 239 -18.85 6.75 28.20
N THR A 240 -19.34 5.52 28.02
CA THR A 240 -19.78 5.00 26.72
C THR A 240 -20.97 5.77 26.16
N MET A 241 -21.97 6.06 27.00
CA MET A 241 -23.20 6.75 26.59
C MET A 241 -22.96 8.22 26.22
N ALA A 242 -22.07 8.90 26.93
CA ALA A 242 -21.65 10.26 26.59
C ALA A 242 -20.88 10.30 25.25
N ALA A 243 -19.99 9.34 25.02
CA ALA A 243 -19.28 9.23 23.74
C ALA A 243 -20.23 8.98 22.56
N ALA A 244 -21.15 8.02 22.71
CA ALA A 244 -22.13 7.68 21.68
C ALA A 244 -23.04 8.87 21.33
N SER A 245 -23.55 9.57 22.34
CA SER A 245 -24.37 10.77 22.13
C SER A 245 -23.59 11.92 21.48
N GLY A 246 -22.33 12.12 21.86
CA GLY A 246 -21.42 13.07 21.23
C GLY A 246 -21.20 12.79 19.73
N ILE A 247 -21.02 11.52 19.35
CA ILE A 247 -20.94 11.08 17.95
C ILE A 247 -22.22 11.42 17.19
N LEU A 248 -23.35 10.93 17.68
CA LEU A 248 -24.64 11.03 16.97
C LEU A 248 -25.04 12.48 16.73
N VAL A 249 -24.88 13.34 17.74
CA VAL A 249 -25.23 14.76 17.63
C VAL A 249 -24.28 15.50 16.71
N SER A 250 -22.96 15.23 16.79
CA SER A 250 -21.98 15.88 15.92
C SER A 250 -22.15 15.47 14.47
N LEU A 251 -22.46 14.20 14.20
CA LEU A 251 -22.82 13.69 12.87
C LEU A 251 -24.09 14.34 12.34
N LEU A 252 -25.15 14.41 13.15
CA LEU A 252 -26.42 15.03 12.76
C LEU A 252 -26.24 16.51 12.42
N LEU A 253 -25.50 17.26 13.23
CA LEU A 253 -25.20 18.67 12.98
C LEU A 253 -24.31 18.84 11.75
N GLY A 254 -23.28 18.00 11.59
CA GLY A 254 -22.42 17.97 10.41
C GLY A 254 -23.22 17.74 9.14
N TRP A 255 -24.10 16.74 9.14
CA TRP A 255 -24.99 16.41 8.04
C TRP A 255 -25.95 17.56 7.71
N ARG A 256 -26.63 18.13 8.73
CA ARG A 256 -27.55 19.26 8.54
C ARG A 256 -26.84 20.50 7.95
N MET A 257 -25.59 20.72 8.32
CA MET A 257 -24.84 21.91 7.91
C MET A 257 -24.16 21.76 6.54
N ARG A 258 -23.69 20.56 6.19
CA ARG A 258 -22.87 20.32 4.99
C ARG A 258 -23.51 19.42 3.93
N GLY A 259 -24.64 18.79 4.24
CA GLY A 259 -25.35 17.90 3.31
C GLY A 259 -24.79 16.48 3.21
N GLN A 260 -23.73 16.15 3.96
CA GLN A 260 -23.08 14.84 3.99
C GLN A 260 -22.56 14.50 5.38
N ALA A 261 -22.43 13.20 5.69
CA ALA A 261 -21.82 12.72 6.94
C ALA A 261 -20.29 12.87 6.86
N GLU A 262 -19.71 13.67 7.74
CA GLU A 262 -18.27 13.95 7.76
C GLU A 262 -17.59 13.24 8.94
N VAL A 263 -16.60 12.41 8.61
CA VAL A 263 -15.89 11.55 9.58
C VAL A 263 -15.23 12.36 10.70
N VAL A 264 -14.65 13.52 10.39
CA VAL A 264 -13.96 14.36 11.38
C VAL A 264 -14.92 14.85 12.48
N TYR A 265 -16.18 15.16 12.15
CA TYR A 265 -17.17 15.51 13.16
C TYR A 265 -17.58 14.32 14.01
N ALA A 266 -17.61 13.11 13.45
CA ALA A 266 -17.85 11.91 14.24
C ALA A 266 -16.71 11.69 15.25
N LEU A 267 -15.45 11.72 14.79
CA LEU A 267 -14.28 11.48 15.63
C LEU A 267 -14.13 12.52 16.74
N ASN A 268 -14.17 13.81 16.40
CA ASN A 268 -14.11 14.88 17.40
C ASN A 268 -15.37 14.91 18.26
N GLY A 269 -16.51 14.42 17.75
CA GLY A 269 -17.74 14.24 18.51
C GLY A 269 -17.63 13.18 19.59
N THR A 270 -16.98 12.05 19.27
CA THR A 270 -16.61 11.01 20.24
C THR A 270 -15.77 11.60 21.36
N ILE A 271 -14.67 12.28 20.99
CA ILE A 271 -13.71 12.83 21.95
C ILE A 271 -14.39 13.91 22.80
N ALA A 272 -15.18 14.81 22.20
CA ALA A 272 -15.91 15.82 22.95
C ALA A 272 -16.91 15.22 23.95
N GLY A 273 -17.60 14.14 23.57
CA GLY A 273 -18.50 13.41 24.48
C GLY A 273 -17.76 12.78 25.65
N LEU A 274 -16.63 12.11 25.37
CA LEU A 274 -15.74 11.51 26.37
C LEU A 274 -15.14 12.55 27.32
N VAL A 275 -14.62 13.66 26.78
CA VAL A 275 -14.06 14.76 27.57
C VAL A 275 -15.13 15.41 28.45
N ALA A 276 -16.34 15.63 27.94
CA ALA A 276 -17.41 16.29 28.69
C ALA A 276 -17.86 15.50 29.92
N ILE A 277 -17.92 14.16 29.85
CA ILE A 277 -18.36 13.34 30.99
C ILE A 277 -17.25 13.12 32.05
N THR A 278 -15.99 13.34 31.68
CA THR A 278 -14.81 12.98 32.48
C THR A 278 -14.83 13.58 33.90
N ALA A 279 -15.26 14.83 34.08
CA ALA A 279 -15.32 15.49 35.39
C ALA A 279 -16.43 14.97 36.32
N SER A 280 -17.52 14.42 35.76
CA SER A 280 -18.74 14.08 36.50
C SER A 280 -19.13 12.60 36.40
N ALA A 281 -18.30 11.75 35.79
CA ALA A 281 -18.67 10.37 35.42
C ALA A 281 -19.16 9.51 36.61
N HIS A 282 -18.64 9.78 37.82
CA HIS A 282 -18.97 9.09 39.07
C HIS A 282 -20.25 9.60 39.76
N ALA A 283 -20.76 10.78 39.37
CA ALA A 283 -21.78 11.50 40.12
C ALA A 283 -23.05 11.80 39.30
N VAL A 284 -23.24 11.13 38.15
CA VAL A 284 -24.40 11.38 37.27
C VAL A 284 -25.08 10.08 36.84
N THR A 285 -26.35 10.19 36.48
CA THR A 285 -27.12 9.08 35.90
C THR A 285 -26.75 8.85 34.43
N THR A 286 -27.17 7.70 33.89
CA THR A 286 -26.96 7.35 32.48
C THR A 286 -27.69 8.28 31.52
N LEU A 287 -28.87 8.81 31.89
CA LEU A 287 -29.57 9.77 31.05
C LEU A 287 -28.85 11.13 31.04
N GLU A 288 -28.33 11.56 32.19
CA GLU A 288 -27.57 12.80 32.30
C GLU A 288 -26.25 12.70 31.52
N SER A 289 -25.56 11.54 31.55
CA SER A 289 -24.34 11.36 30.74
C SER A 289 -24.59 11.45 29.23
N VAL A 290 -25.74 10.98 28.74
CA VAL A 290 -26.19 11.20 27.33
C VAL A 290 -26.37 12.69 27.04
N LEU A 291 -27.01 13.45 27.94
CA LEU A 291 -27.20 14.89 27.75
C LEU A 291 -25.88 15.66 27.78
N ILE A 292 -24.99 15.30 28.71
CA ILE A 292 -23.66 15.88 28.83
C ILE A 292 -22.85 15.64 27.55
N GLY A 293 -22.83 14.40 27.04
CA GLY A 293 -22.14 14.04 25.81
C GLY A 293 -22.72 14.74 24.57
N ALA A 294 -24.04 14.78 24.45
CA ALA A 294 -24.74 15.50 23.38
C ALA A 294 -24.35 16.99 23.33
N VAL A 295 -24.39 17.68 24.47
CA VAL A 295 -23.99 19.10 24.56
C VAL A 295 -22.49 19.28 24.33
N GLY A 296 -21.65 18.31 24.75
CA GLY A 296 -20.23 18.25 24.38
C GLY A 296 -20.03 18.27 22.87
N GLY A 297 -20.76 17.44 22.13
CA GLY A 297 -20.74 17.44 20.65
C GLY A 297 -21.21 18.77 20.05
N ILE A 298 -22.29 19.36 20.57
CA ILE A 298 -22.81 20.67 20.12
C ILE A 298 -21.76 21.77 20.32
N THR A 299 -21.20 21.87 21.53
CA THR A 299 -20.21 22.91 21.88
C THR A 299 -18.95 22.77 21.05
N MET A 300 -18.48 21.55 20.80
CA MET A 300 -17.37 21.27 19.88
C MET A 300 -17.67 21.79 18.46
N VAL A 301 -18.81 21.44 17.87
CA VAL A 301 -19.16 21.89 16.51
C VAL A 301 -19.27 23.43 16.44
N LEU A 302 -19.91 24.06 17.42
CA LEU A 302 -20.05 25.51 17.47
C LEU A 302 -18.69 26.22 17.63
N SER A 303 -17.83 25.70 18.49
CA SER A 303 -16.47 26.21 18.72
C SER A 303 -15.61 26.09 17.45
N GLN A 304 -15.64 24.94 16.76
CA GLN A 304 -14.91 24.73 15.51
C GLN A 304 -15.31 25.74 14.43
N ARG A 305 -16.62 26.04 14.31
CA ARG A 305 -17.11 27.07 13.39
C ARG A 305 -16.63 28.47 13.79
N TRP A 306 -16.61 28.75 15.08
CA TRP A 306 -16.17 30.03 15.60
C TRP A 306 -14.68 30.27 15.31
N LEU A 307 -13.82 29.27 15.56
CA LEU A 307 -12.38 29.32 15.24
C LEU A 307 -12.15 29.55 13.75
N THR A 308 -12.85 28.77 12.90
CA THR A 308 -12.76 28.90 11.44
C THR A 308 -13.17 30.30 10.96
N ARG A 309 -14.23 30.90 11.53
CA ARG A 309 -14.65 32.28 11.21
C ARG A 309 -13.65 33.33 11.64
N ARG A 310 -12.84 33.04 12.66
CA ARG A 310 -11.79 33.92 13.18
C ARG A 310 -10.42 33.65 12.56
N HIS A 311 -10.34 32.78 11.54
CA HIS A 311 -9.09 32.37 10.91
C HIS A 311 -8.07 31.76 11.88
N ILE A 312 -8.57 31.13 12.95
CA ILE A 312 -7.74 30.35 13.88
C ILE A 312 -7.73 28.92 13.35
N ASP A 313 -6.55 28.44 12.97
CA ASP A 313 -6.37 27.14 12.34
C ASP A 313 -5.93 26.10 13.36
N ASP A 314 -6.86 25.26 13.77
CA ASP A 314 -6.60 24.05 14.54
C ASP A 314 -6.50 22.88 13.55
N ALA A 315 -5.36 22.19 13.54
CA ALA A 315 -5.09 21.20 12.50
C ALA A 315 -5.94 19.93 12.60
N VAL A 316 -6.26 19.48 13.82
CA VAL A 316 -7.06 18.26 14.05
C VAL A 316 -8.41 18.56 14.73
N GLY A 317 -8.60 19.75 15.29
CA GLY A 317 -9.78 20.12 16.07
C GLY A 317 -9.63 19.80 17.57
N ALA A 318 -8.41 19.83 18.09
CA ALA A 318 -8.12 19.57 19.50
C ALA A 318 -8.72 20.62 20.44
N ILE A 319 -8.71 21.91 20.07
CA ILE A 319 -9.26 23.00 20.88
C ILE A 319 -10.78 22.81 21.05
N PRO A 320 -11.61 22.63 20.01
CA PRO A 320 -13.02 22.33 20.21
C PRO A 320 -13.30 21.03 20.98
N ALA A 321 -12.57 19.96 20.68
CA ALA A 321 -12.81 18.64 21.26
C ALA A 321 -12.39 18.54 22.74
N HIS A 322 -11.35 19.27 23.15
CA HIS A 322 -10.83 19.24 24.52
C HIS A 322 -11.16 20.50 25.32
N LEU A 323 -10.93 21.71 24.78
CA LEU A 323 -11.16 22.94 25.54
C LEU A 323 -12.65 23.24 25.70
N ALA A 324 -13.41 23.32 24.60
CA ALA A 324 -14.82 23.69 24.68
C ALA A 324 -15.64 22.61 25.41
N ALA A 325 -15.39 21.33 25.09
CA ALA A 325 -16.00 20.21 25.77
C ALA A 325 -15.56 20.10 27.25
N GLY A 326 -14.30 20.40 27.56
CA GLY A 326 -13.77 20.38 28.93
C GLY A 326 -14.41 21.44 29.82
N ILE A 327 -14.52 22.68 29.33
CA ILE A 327 -15.25 23.76 30.00
C ILE A 327 -16.71 23.35 30.26
N TRP A 328 -17.37 22.77 29.27
CA TRP A 328 -18.74 22.27 29.43
C TRP A 328 -18.82 21.15 30.47
N GLY A 329 -17.92 20.16 30.41
CA GLY A 329 -17.89 19.03 31.34
C GLY A 329 -17.73 19.47 32.79
N THR A 330 -16.87 20.45 33.05
CA THR A 330 -16.67 21.00 34.40
C THR A 330 -17.88 21.78 34.91
N LEU A 331 -18.59 22.51 34.04
CA LEU A 331 -19.89 23.10 34.42
C LEU A 331 -20.97 22.03 34.65
N ALA A 332 -20.94 20.93 33.89
CA ALA A 332 -21.90 19.85 34.01
C ALA A 332 -21.85 19.16 35.38
N VAL A 333 -20.68 19.14 36.05
CA VAL A 333 -20.55 18.66 37.44
C VAL A 333 -21.53 19.38 38.36
N ALA A 334 -21.61 20.71 38.30
CA ALA A 334 -22.51 21.47 39.14
C ALA A 334 -23.98 21.39 38.68
N LEU A 335 -24.23 21.22 37.39
CA LEU A 335 -25.60 21.22 36.85
C LEU A 335 -26.32 19.89 37.05
N PHE A 336 -25.61 18.77 36.88
CA PHE A 336 -26.17 17.42 36.89
C PHE A 336 -25.62 16.52 37.99
N GLY A 337 -24.46 16.84 38.56
CA GLY A 337 -23.85 16.02 39.61
C GLY A 337 -24.75 15.88 40.85
N ASP A 338 -24.80 14.66 41.37
CA ASP A 338 -25.38 14.36 42.68
C ASP A 338 -24.50 14.96 43.79
N LEU A 339 -25.06 15.93 44.52
CA LEU A 339 -24.32 16.68 45.56
C LEU A 339 -23.88 15.76 46.71
N GLU A 340 -24.61 14.68 46.99
CA GLU A 340 -24.20 13.71 48.01
C GLU A 340 -22.99 12.90 47.53
N ALA A 341 -22.99 12.47 46.27
CA ALA A 341 -21.88 11.75 45.66
C ALA A 341 -20.62 12.62 45.51
N LEU A 342 -20.78 13.93 45.25
CA LEU A 342 -19.67 14.88 45.16
C LEU A 342 -19.01 15.15 46.53
N GLY A 343 -19.75 15.03 47.64
CA GLY A 343 -19.20 15.10 48.99
C GLY A 343 -18.61 16.46 49.40
N THR A 344 -18.86 17.54 48.67
CA THR A 344 -18.27 18.87 48.93
C THR A 344 -18.95 19.67 50.02
N GLY A 345 -20.19 19.30 50.39
CA GLY A 345 -21.02 20.05 51.34
C GLY A 345 -21.57 21.37 50.81
N LEU A 346 -21.35 21.69 49.51
CA LEU A 346 -21.81 22.91 48.87
C LEU A 346 -23.21 22.77 48.29
N SER A 347 -23.97 23.87 48.27
CA SER A 347 -25.21 23.95 47.50
C SER A 347 -24.93 24.00 45.99
N ARG A 348 -25.92 23.66 45.16
CA ARG A 348 -25.75 23.65 43.70
C ARG A 348 -25.25 24.99 43.10
N PRO A 349 -25.74 26.18 43.53
CA PRO A 349 -25.20 27.46 43.07
C PRO A 349 -23.76 27.73 43.51
N GLU A 350 -23.39 27.31 44.72
CA GLU A 350 -22.01 27.42 45.23
C GLU A 350 -21.09 26.48 44.46
N GLN A 351 -21.51 25.24 44.20
CA GLN A 351 -20.78 24.30 43.37
C GLN A 351 -20.57 24.86 41.96
N LEU A 352 -21.60 25.47 41.36
CA LEU A 352 -21.50 26.11 40.05
C LEU A 352 -20.50 27.28 40.05
N PHE A 353 -20.51 28.08 41.12
CA PHE A 353 -19.55 29.16 41.30
C PHE A 353 -18.11 28.62 41.38
N VAL A 354 -17.86 27.60 42.21
CA VAL A 354 -16.51 27.01 42.37
C VAL A 354 -16.01 26.38 41.08
N GLN A 355 -16.88 25.66 40.34
CA GLN A 355 -16.52 25.12 39.02
C GLN A 355 -16.17 26.24 38.02
N GLY A 356 -16.94 27.34 38.03
CA GLY A 356 -16.65 28.52 37.23
C GLY A 356 -15.31 29.18 37.59
N VAL A 357 -15.00 29.29 38.90
CA VAL A 357 -13.70 29.78 39.38
C VAL A 357 -12.58 28.89 38.86
N GLY A 358 -12.70 27.57 38.97
CA GLY A 358 -11.69 26.62 38.48
C GLY A 358 -11.44 26.75 36.96
N ILE A 359 -12.48 26.89 36.15
CA ILE A 359 -12.35 27.12 34.70
C ILE A 359 -11.59 28.42 34.40
N VAL A 360 -11.94 29.52 35.07
CA VAL A 360 -11.31 30.83 34.87
C VAL A 360 -9.84 30.79 35.30
N VAL A 361 -9.55 30.20 36.45
CA VAL A 361 -8.19 30.05 36.99
C VAL A 361 -7.34 29.18 36.07
N CYS A 362 -7.88 28.05 35.61
CA CYS A 362 -7.23 27.19 34.62
C CYS A 362 -6.91 27.96 33.35
N GLY A 363 -7.88 28.70 32.81
CA GLY A 363 -7.67 29.52 31.61
C GLY A 363 -6.59 30.58 31.81
N LEU A 364 -6.65 31.35 32.89
CA LEU A 364 -5.66 32.39 33.18
C LEU A 364 -4.26 31.81 33.34
N TRP A 365 -4.12 30.68 34.04
CA TRP A 365 -2.83 30.04 34.26
C TRP A 365 -2.31 29.33 33.00
N ALA A 366 -3.06 28.38 32.46
CA ALA A 366 -2.62 27.56 31.33
C ALA A 366 -2.42 28.39 30.06
N PHE A 367 -3.40 29.22 29.67
CA PHE A 367 -3.23 30.10 28.51
C PHE A 367 -2.19 31.20 28.78
N GLY A 368 -2.26 31.86 29.94
CA GLY A 368 -1.38 32.98 30.27
C GLY A 368 0.09 32.59 30.35
N ALA A 369 0.41 31.50 31.09
CA ALA A 369 1.76 30.98 31.21
C ALA A 369 2.27 30.43 29.87
N ALA A 370 1.47 29.64 29.15
CA ALA A 370 1.86 29.12 27.84
C ALA A 370 2.14 30.26 26.85
N TYR A 371 1.24 31.24 26.75
CA TYR A 371 1.41 32.36 25.83
C TYR A 371 2.64 33.19 26.18
N ALA A 372 2.88 33.50 27.46
CA ALA A 372 4.04 34.27 27.89
C ALA A 372 5.36 33.53 27.63
N LEU A 373 5.45 32.25 28.01
CA LEU A 373 6.66 31.44 27.86
C LEU A 373 6.95 31.12 26.40
N LEU A 374 5.96 30.66 25.64
CA LEU A 374 6.14 30.34 24.22
C LEU A 374 6.47 31.58 23.40
N LYS A 375 5.85 32.74 23.68
CA LYS A 375 6.21 34.00 23.02
C LYS A 375 7.61 34.49 23.41
N GLY A 376 8.05 34.19 24.63
CA GLY A 376 9.43 34.41 25.05
C GLY A 376 10.41 33.56 24.26
N ILE A 377 10.11 32.27 24.11
CA ILE A 377 10.91 31.32 23.33
C ILE A 377 10.92 31.70 21.85
N ASP A 378 9.77 32.05 21.27
CA ASP A 378 9.63 32.42 19.86
C ASP A 378 10.51 33.62 19.44
N ARG A 379 10.83 34.51 20.40
CA ARG A 379 11.78 35.62 20.17
C ARG A 379 13.23 35.17 20.03
N LEU A 380 13.61 34.08 20.67
CA LEU A 380 14.98 33.54 20.68
C LEU A 380 15.15 32.40 19.68
N TYR A 381 14.12 31.58 19.53
CA TYR A 381 14.06 30.41 18.69
C TYR A 381 12.69 30.38 18.00
N PRO A 382 12.61 30.70 16.70
CA PRO A 382 11.34 30.75 15.97
C PRO A 382 10.59 29.43 16.09
N LEU A 383 9.37 29.46 16.63
CA LEU A 383 8.56 28.26 16.81
C LEU A 383 7.93 27.78 15.51
N ARG A 384 7.62 28.72 14.60
CA ARG A 384 7.10 28.41 13.26
C ARG A 384 8.24 28.04 12.31
N ILE A 385 7.99 27.07 11.45
CA ILE A 385 8.91 26.75 10.35
C ILE A 385 8.79 27.78 9.21
N ASP A 386 9.82 27.88 8.37
CA ASP A 386 9.82 28.81 7.24
C ASP A 386 8.81 28.41 6.15
N GLU A 387 8.46 29.36 5.28
CA GLU A 387 7.39 29.19 4.29
C GLU A 387 7.68 28.03 3.33
N GLU A 388 8.94 27.89 2.91
CA GLU A 388 9.36 26.86 1.97
C GLU A 388 9.31 25.47 2.61
N ALA A 389 9.85 25.33 3.82
CA ALA A 389 9.75 24.09 4.58
C ALA A 389 8.30 23.67 4.88
N GLU A 390 7.38 24.61 5.17
CA GLU A 390 5.95 24.31 5.35
C GLU A 390 5.29 23.85 4.03
N ARG A 391 5.75 24.35 2.87
CA ARG A 391 5.30 23.91 1.54
C ARG A 391 5.85 22.53 1.18
N ILE A 392 7.13 22.28 1.38
CA ILE A 392 7.77 20.98 1.16
C ILE A 392 7.13 19.94 2.08
N GLY A 393 7.06 20.22 3.39
CA GLY A 393 6.55 19.31 4.42
C GLY A 393 7.61 18.90 5.43
N LEU A 394 7.19 18.75 6.69
CA LEU A 394 8.10 18.59 7.83
C LEU A 394 8.80 17.23 7.87
N ASN A 395 8.31 16.22 7.15
CA ASN A 395 9.01 14.93 7.03
C ASN A 395 10.39 15.13 6.36
N VAL A 396 10.46 15.99 5.35
CA VAL A 396 11.70 16.27 4.63
C VAL A 396 12.50 17.35 5.36
N SER A 397 11.87 18.49 5.65
CA SER A 397 12.59 19.67 6.12
C SER A 397 13.20 19.51 7.52
N GLU A 398 12.62 18.68 8.38
CA GLU A 398 13.14 18.43 9.73
C GLU A 398 13.77 17.04 9.89
N HIS A 399 13.30 16.03 9.16
CA HIS A 399 13.70 14.63 9.39
C HIS A 399 14.41 13.98 8.21
N GLY A 400 14.54 14.66 7.06
CA GLY A 400 15.19 14.12 5.88
C GLY A 400 14.57 12.82 5.36
N ALA A 401 13.27 12.61 5.64
CA ALA A 401 12.54 11.39 5.30
C ALA A 401 11.42 11.70 4.27
N PRO A 402 11.77 11.96 3.01
CA PRO A 402 10.78 12.08 1.93
C PRO A 402 10.02 10.77 1.74
N ASN A 403 8.75 10.88 1.35
CA ASN A 403 8.04 9.74 0.76
C ASN A 403 8.31 9.71 -0.76
N GLU A 404 8.04 8.58 -1.41
CA GLU A 404 8.33 8.36 -2.84
C GLU A 404 7.80 9.49 -3.74
N LEU A 405 6.57 9.96 -3.50
CA LEU A 405 5.96 11.04 -4.29
C LEU A 405 6.72 12.36 -4.10
N GLN A 406 7.20 12.59 -2.89
CA GLN A 406 7.95 13.77 -2.52
C GLN A 406 9.36 13.74 -3.10
N ASP A 407 10.01 12.58 -3.13
CA ASP A 407 11.32 12.39 -3.79
C ASP A 407 11.23 12.64 -5.30
N LEU A 408 10.15 12.17 -5.93
CA LEU A 408 9.87 12.48 -7.33
C LEU A 408 9.75 13.99 -7.55
N LEU A 409 8.92 14.68 -6.76
CA LEU A 409 8.71 16.13 -6.88
C LEU A 409 9.98 16.95 -6.61
N LEU A 410 10.74 16.61 -5.56
CA LEU A 410 11.99 17.29 -5.23
C LEU A 410 13.04 17.12 -6.32
N SER A 411 13.13 15.93 -6.92
CA SER A 411 14.05 15.66 -8.03
C SER A 411 13.68 16.46 -9.28
N MET A 412 12.39 16.61 -9.56
CA MET A 412 11.90 17.44 -10.69
C MET A 412 12.21 18.94 -10.47
N GLU A 413 11.99 19.47 -9.27
CA GLU A 413 12.35 20.86 -8.94
C GLU A 413 13.86 21.09 -9.00
N ALA A 414 14.66 20.11 -8.57
CA ALA A 414 16.11 20.18 -8.65
C ALA A 414 16.57 20.30 -10.11
N GLN A 415 16.03 19.48 -11.02
CA GLN A 415 16.31 19.58 -12.46
C GLN A 415 15.91 20.93 -13.05
N GLU A 416 14.76 21.50 -12.64
CA GLU A 416 14.34 22.84 -13.07
C GLU A 416 15.35 23.92 -12.64
N LYS A 417 15.80 23.87 -11.37
CA LYS A 417 16.74 24.86 -10.82
C LYS A 417 18.15 24.72 -11.38
N THR A 418 18.67 23.49 -11.50
CA THR A 418 20.03 23.23 -11.99
C THR A 418 20.12 23.29 -13.51
N ARG A 419 18.98 23.09 -14.21
CA ARG A 419 18.91 22.85 -15.66
C ARG A 419 19.73 21.64 -16.12
N ASP A 420 20.06 20.75 -15.19
CA ASP A 420 20.75 19.51 -15.46
C ASP A 420 19.73 18.40 -15.66
N LEU A 421 19.48 18.06 -16.93
CA LEU A 421 18.56 17.01 -17.30
C LEU A 421 19.16 15.61 -17.10
N GLY A 422 20.48 15.50 -16.92
CA GLY A 422 21.24 14.25 -16.74
C GLY A 422 20.92 13.50 -15.46
N VAL A 423 20.44 14.21 -14.45
CA VAL A 423 20.05 13.64 -13.16
C VAL A 423 18.76 12.85 -13.36
N ARG A 424 18.73 11.57 -12.99
CA ARG A 424 17.51 10.76 -13.04
C ARG A 424 16.83 10.70 -11.68
N VAL A 425 15.51 10.65 -11.71
CA VAL A 425 14.68 10.54 -10.51
C VAL A 425 14.73 9.09 -10.01
N PRO A 426 14.84 8.83 -8.69
CA PRO A 426 14.72 7.49 -8.15
C PRO A 426 13.34 6.91 -8.50
N ALA A 427 13.32 5.76 -9.16
CA ALA A 427 12.08 5.05 -9.47
C ALA A 427 12.06 3.75 -8.66
N GLU A 428 11.21 3.72 -7.63
CA GLU A 428 10.99 2.50 -6.87
C GLU A 428 10.14 1.51 -7.69
N PRO A 429 10.61 0.28 -7.92
CA PRO A 429 9.82 -0.69 -8.68
C PRO A 429 8.49 -1.01 -8.00
N PHE A 430 7.43 -1.17 -8.80
CA PHE A 430 6.09 -1.63 -8.37
C PHE A 430 5.24 -0.67 -7.55
N THR A 431 5.63 0.60 -7.41
CA THR A 431 4.77 1.64 -6.85
C THR A 431 4.18 2.52 -7.95
N GLU A 432 2.95 3.03 -7.76
CA GLU A 432 2.32 3.94 -8.73
C GLU A 432 3.20 5.16 -9.01
N VAL A 433 3.84 5.69 -7.96
CA VAL A 433 4.77 6.81 -8.05
C VAL A 433 6.04 6.40 -8.78
N GLY A 434 6.58 5.22 -8.51
CA GLY A 434 7.75 4.69 -9.20
C GLY A 434 7.51 4.47 -10.70
N GLN A 435 6.31 4.05 -11.10
CA GLN A 435 5.92 3.98 -12.51
C GLN A 435 5.91 5.37 -13.17
N ILE A 436 5.43 6.39 -12.45
CA ILE A 436 5.48 7.79 -12.91
C ILE A 436 6.92 8.27 -13.02
N ALA A 437 7.77 8.00 -12.02
CA ALA A 437 9.19 8.37 -12.03
C ALA A 437 9.94 7.68 -13.19
N ALA A 438 9.67 6.40 -13.45
CA ALA A 438 10.20 5.67 -14.60
C ALA A 438 9.72 6.26 -15.93
N GLY A 439 8.43 6.62 -16.03
CA GLY A 439 7.87 7.32 -17.18
C GLY A 439 8.54 8.67 -17.44
N TYR A 440 8.75 9.45 -16.39
CA TYR A 440 9.44 10.74 -16.45
C TYR A 440 10.90 10.59 -16.89
N ASN A 441 11.62 9.61 -16.33
CA ASN A 441 13.00 9.30 -16.75
C ASN A 441 13.09 8.88 -18.23
N ARG A 442 12.09 8.16 -18.77
CA ARG A 442 12.02 7.85 -20.21
C ARG A 442 11.86 9.12 -21.06
N VAL A 443 11.01 10.06 -20.63
CA VAL A 443 10.84 11.35 -21.31
C VAL A 443 12.13 12.17 -21.27
N MET A 444 12.81 12.24 -20.12
CA MET A 444 14.08 12.96 -20.00
C MET A 444 15.18 12.33 -20.86
N GLY A 445 15.25 10.99 -20.94
CA GLY A 445 16.15 10.30 -21.85
C GLY A 445 15.88 10.61 -23.32
N ALA A 446 14.61 10.70 -23.73
CA ALA A 446 14.26 11.11 -25.10
C ALA A 446 14.64 12.58 -25.40
N LEU A 447 14.46 13.47 -24.42
CA LEU A 447 14.81 14.89 -24.56
C LEU A 447 16.33 15.10 -24.67
N GLU A 448 17.13 14.40 -23.86
CA GLU A 448 18.59 14.37 -24.00
C GLU A 448 19.01 13.84 -25.36
N GLY A 449 18.42 12.73 -25.81
CA GLY A 449 18.67 12.18 -27.15
C GLY A 449 18.42 13.22 -28.25
N ALA A 450 17.35 13.99 -28.15
CA ALA A 450 17.03 15.06 -29.11
C ALA A 450 18.03 16.24 -29.07
N ILE A 451 18.50 16.64 -27.88
CA ILE A 451 19.50 17.70 -27.70
C ILE A 451 20.86 17.27 -28.25
N ASP A 452 21.28 16.03 -27.95
CA ASP A 452 22.55 15.48 -28.45
C ASP A 452 22.50 15.25 -29.95
N GLN A 453 21.37 14.81 -30.49
CA GLN A 453 21.14 14.75 -31.93
C GLN A 453 21.24 16.15 -32.56
N THR A 454 20.72 17.21 -31.92
CA THR A 454 20.84 18.58 -32.42
C THR A 454 22.29 19.08 -32.42
N ARG A 455 23.08 18.78 -31.38
CA ARG A 455 24.51 19.09 -31.33
C ARG A 455 25.32 18.30 -32.35
N ALA A 456 24.98 17.02 -32.54
CA ALA A 456 25.56 16.18 -33.58
C ALA A 456 25.24 16.72 -34.97
N ILE A 457 23.99 17.14 -35.23
CA ILE A 457 23.58 17.79 -36.48
C ILE A 457 24.44 19.03 -36.76
N ILE A 458 24.68 19.91 -35.78
CA ILE A 458 25.55 21.10 -35.97
C ILE A 458 26.99 20.71 -36.32
N ARG A 459 27.49 19.60 -35.76
CA ARG A 459 28.84 19.07 -36.02
C ARG A 459 28.93 18.35 -37.37
N ASP A 460 27.83 17.73 -37.81
CA ASP A 460 27.72 16.94 -39.03
C ASP A 460 27.15 17.72 -40.23
N VAL A 461 26.80 19.01 -40.03
CA VAL A 461 26.42 19.92 -41.13
C VAL A 461 27.62 20.05 -42.09
N ARG A 462 27.46 19.48 -43.29
CA ARG A 462 28.44 19.55 -44.39
C ARG A 462 28.55 20.93 -45.02
N ASP A 463 27.53 21.78 -44.85
CA ASP A 463 27.55 23.17 -45.33
C ASP A 463 28.59 24.02 -44.58
N GLY A 464 29.26 24.89 -45.32
CA GLY A 464 30.29 25.77 -44.82
C GLY A 464 29.68 26.99 -44.14
N ILE A 465 29.76 27.05 -42.82
CA ILE A 465 29.33 28.20 -42.03
C ILE A 465 30.57 28.99 -41.65
N VAL A 466 30.68 30.18 -42.23
CA VAL A 466 31.80 31.10 -42.03
C VAL A 466 31.27 32.43 -41.53
N THR A 467 31.73 32.84 -40.36
CA THR A 467 31.33 34.13 -39.78
C THR A 467 32.49 35.11 -39.91
N ILE A 468 32.26 36.32 -40.41
CA ILE A 468 33.28 37.36 -40.61
C ILE A 468 32.96 38.64 -39.82
N THR A 469 34.03 39.32 -39.41
CA THR A 469 34.00 40.65 -38.78
C THR A 469 33.78 41.76 -39.81
N GLN A 470 33.41 42.97 -39.36
CA GLN A 470 33.23 44.13 -40.26
C GLN A 470 34.47 44.48 -41.11
N THR A 471 35.67 44.08 -40.66
CA THR A 471 36.93 44.30 -41.38
C THR A 471 37.24 43.19 -42.39
N GLY A 472 36.35 42.20 -42.56
CA GLY A 472 36.49 41.11 -43.53
C GLY A 472 37.28 39.89 -43.05
N HIS A 473 37.57 39.79 -41.75
CA HIS A 473 38.33 38.67 -41.16
C HIS A 473 37.41 37.59 -40.60
N VAL A 474 37.77 36.32 -40.81
CA VAL A 474 37.02 35.15 -40.33
C VAL A 474 37.10 35.01 -38.81
N LYS A 475 35.95 34.91 -38.15
CA LYS A 475 35.76 34.76 -36.70
C LYS A 475 35.43 33.32 -36.31
N THR A 476 34.57 32.65 -37.08
CA THR A 476 34.25 31.22 -36.87
C THR A 476 34.23 30.48 -38.20
N PHE A 477 34.62 29.21 -38.14
CA PHE A 477 34.78 28.33 -39.29
C PHE A 477 34.38 26.91 -38.85
N ASN A 478 33.23 26.42 -39.28
CA ASN A 478 32.75 25.09 -38.87
C ASN A 478 33.44 23.96 -39.66
N PRO A 479 33.34 22.68 -39.23
CA PRO A 479 33.94 21.54 -39.95
C PRO A 479 33.46 21.39 -41.40
N GLY A 480 32.21 21.75 -41.71
CA GLY A 480 31.71 21.82 -43.08
C GLY A 480 32.49 22.83 -43.94
N ALA A 481 32.87 23.98 -43.38
CA ALA A 481 33.71 24.95 -44.06
C ALA A 481 35.15 24.45 -44.20
N GLU A 482 35.68 23.71 -43.22
CA GLU A 482 36.99 23.06 -43.34
C GLU A 482 37.05 22.09 -44.51
N GLN A 483 35.99 21.32 -44.73
CA GLN A 483 35.88 20.39 -45.86
C GLN A 483 35.64 21.09 -47.20
N LEU A 484 34.72 22.07 -47.25
CA LEU A 484 34.38 22.78 -48.49
C LEU A 484 35.51 23.66 -49.02
N PHE A 485 36.27 24.29 -48.11
CA PHE A 485 37.42 25.12 -48.48
C PHE A 485 38.76 24.35 -48.40
N GLY A 486 38.75 23.12 -47.88
CA GLY A 486 39.93 22.25 -47.76
C GLY A 486 41.04 22.85 -46.89
N LEU A 487 40.67 23.63 -45.86
CA LEU A 487 41.56 24.37 -44.97
C LEU A 487 41.09 24.21 -43.53
N PRO A 488 41.98 23.85 -42.58
CA PRO A 488 41.57 23.69 -41.19
C PRO A 488 41.27 25.06 -40.54
N ALA A 489 40.30 25.09 -39.64
CA ALA A 489 39.71 26.29 -39.04
C ALA A 489 40.76 27.17 -38.36
N HIS A 490 41.77 26.57 -37.72
CA HIS A 490 42.85 27.32 -37.07
C HIS A 490 43.73 28.12 -38.04
N GLN A 491 43.71 27.80 -39.35
CA GLN A 491 44.41 28.55 -40.40
C GLN A 491 43.48 29.54 -41.12
N ALA A 492 42.16 29.36 -41.00
CA ALA A 492 41.17 30.26 -41.60
C ALA A 492 40.79 31.40 -40.65
N ILE A 493 40.67 31.13 -39.35
CA ILE A 493 40.29 32.11 -38.33
C ILE A 493 41.35 33.20 -38.22
N GLY A 494 40.93 34.47 -38.27
CA GLY A 494 41.78 35.64 -38.22
C GLY A 494 42.34 36.09 -39.57
N HIS A 495 42.13 35.33 -40.65
CA HIS A 495 42.56 35.70 -42.01
C HIS A 495 41.46 36.44 -42.80
N PRO A 496 41.83 37.27 -43.79
CA PRO A 496 40.87 37.91 -44.69
C PRO A 496 40.18 36.86 -45.58
N ILE A 497 38.85 36.89 -45.67
CA ILE A 497 38.06 35.93 -46.47
C ILE A 497 38.43 35.94 -47.96
N GLU A 498 38.94 37.07 -48.46
CA GLU A 498 39.37 37.28 -49.86
C GLU A 498 40.59 36.42 -50.23
N ALA A 499 41.50 36.22 -49.28
CA ALA A 499 42.68 35.37 -49.48
C ALA A 499 42.30 33.88 -49.57
N LEU A 500 41.23 33.48 -48.87
CA LEU A 500 40.69 32.13 -48.90
C LEU A 500 39.97 31.83 -50.23
N LEU A 501 39.27 32.82 -50.80
CA LEU A 501 38.57 32.69 -52.09
C LEU A 501 39.51 32.70 -53.31
N GLY A 502 40.64 33.41 -53.23
CA GLY A 502 41.62 33.49 -54.32
C GLY A 502 42.33 32.16 -54.64
N GLY A 503 42.42 31.24 -53.66
CA GLY A 503 43.02 29.91 -53.85
C GLY A 503 42.13 28.89 -54.56
N CYS A 504 40.84 29.19 -54.77
CA CYS A 504 39.84 28.25 -55.29
C CYS A 504 39.42 28.51 -56.76
N GLY A 505 40.19 29.30 -57.52
CA GLY A 505 39.98 29.47 -58.97
C GLY A 505 38.70 30.22 -59.36
N VAL A 506 38.15 31.06 -58.48
CA VAL A 506 36.89 31.79 -58.73
C VAL A 506 37.10 32.88 -59.79
N GLU A 507 36.59 32.67 -61.01
CA GLU A 507 36.49 33.73 -62.02
C GLU A 507 35.61 34.88 -61.46
N ASN A 508 36.23 36.05 -61.25
CA ASN A 508 35.66 37.29 -60.65
C ASN A 508 35.82 37.52 -59.14
N ALA A 509 36.90 37.03 -58.51
CA ALA A 509 37.26 37.40 -57.12
C ALA A 509 37.26 38.93 -56.84
N GLY A 510 37.66 39.75 -57.83
CA GLY A 510 37.77 41.22 -57.69
C GLY A 510 36.46 42.01 -57.71
N ARG A 511 35.31 41.41 -58.07
CA ARG A 511 33.99 42.09 -58.09
C ARG A 511 33.16 41.90 -56.81
N LEU A 512 33.57 40.98 -55.93
CA LEU A 512 32.77 40.54 -54.78
C LEU A 512 32.61 41.58 -53.65
N ARG A 513 33.52 42.55 -53.51
CA ARG A 513 33.47 43.54 -52.42
C ARG A 513 32.33 44.56 -52.54
N ALA A 514 31.80 44.78 -53.75
CA ALA A 514 30.76 45.77 -54.01
C ALA A 514 29.33 45.23 -53.75
N ASP A 515 29.16 43.91 -53.75
CA ASP A 515 27.84 43.24 -53.74
C ASP A 515 27.55 42.42 -52.46
N TRP A 516 28.40 42.51 -51.43
CA TRP A 516 28.19 41.89 -50.11
C TRP A 516 27.15 42.64 -49.26
N THR A 517 25.95 42.80 -49.80
CA THR A 517 24.80 43.33 -49.07
C THR A 517 23.96 42.18 -48.51
N ALA A 518 23.57 42.29 -47.24
CA ALA A 518 22.72 41.31 -46.57
C ALA A 518 21.46 41.01 -47.41
N GLY A 519 21.22 39.71 -47.68
CA GLY A 519 20.07 39.26 -48.46
C GLY A 519 20.35 38.84 -49.91
N ASN A 520 21.56 39.06 -50.43
CA ASN A 520 21.95 38.54 -51.75
C ASN A 520 22.40 37.07 -51.67
N LYS A 521 21.99 36.28 -52.66
CA LYS A 521 22.46 34.92 -52.92
C LYS A 521 23.34 34.93 -54.17
N LEU A 522 24.55 34.42 -54.06
CA LEU A 522 25.47 34.28 -55.20
C LEU A 522 25.76 32.81 -55.47
N GLU A 523 25.64 32.40 -56.73
CA GLU A 523 26.07 31.08 -57.18
C GLU A 523 27.48 31.18 -57.76
N LEU A 524 28.38 30.38 -57.20
CA LEU A 524 29.79 30.35 -57.55
C LEU A 524 30.17 28.96 -58.00
N ARG A 525 31.06 28.89 -59.00
CA ARG A 525 31.64 27.63 -59.47
C ARG A 525 33.01 27.50 -58.84
N LEU A 526 33.18 26.53 -57.94
CA LEU A 526 34.47 26.24 -57.33
C LEU A 526 35.16 25.18 -58.19
N GLN A 527 36.38 25.49 -58.64
CA GLN A 527 37.21 24.57 -59.41
C GLN A 527 38.63 24.61 -58.88
N ARG A 528 39.10 23.45 -58.41
CA ARG A 528 40.44 23.25 -57.85
C ARG A 528 41.20 22.26 -58.72
N ASP A 529 42.51 22.46 -58.86
CA ASP A 529 43.36 21.57 -59.66
C ASP A 529 43.29 20.13 -59.11
N GLY A 530 42.70 19.22 -59.91
CA GLY A 530 42.58 17.80 -59.61
C GLY A 530 41.24 17.33 -59.03
N GLU A 531 40.25 18.21 -58.78
CA GLU A 531 38.93 17.83 -58.25
C GLU A 531 37.75 18.16 -59.21
N PRO A 532 36.63 17.42 -59.16
CA PRO A 532 35.44 17.69 -59.97
C PRO A 532 34.77 19.02 -59.58
N GLN A 533 34.20 19.70 -60.57
CA GLN A 533 33.59 21.03 -60.43
C GLN A 533 32.37 20.99 -59.50
N ARG A 534 32.35 21.86 -58.48
CA ARG A 534 31.25 21.98 -57.51
C ARG A 534 30.51 23.31 -57.70
N LEU A 535 29.17 23.26 -57.65
CA LEU A 535 28.32 24.45 -57.72
C LEU A 535 27.97 24.87 -56.29
N VAL A 536 28.31 26.08 -55.87
CA VAL A 536 28.18 26.50 -54.47
C VAL A 536 27.39 27.80 -54.37
N GLU A 537 26.30 27.79 -53.60
CA GLU A 537 25.47 28.96 -53.31
C GLU A 537 25.94 29.57 -51.99
N VAL A 538 26.28 30.85 -52.04
CA VAL A 538 26.69 31.63 -50.88
C VAL A 538 25.57 32.59 -50.53
N SER A 539 25.04 32.46 -49.32
CA SER A 539 24.04 33.38 -48.77
C SER A 539 24.62 34.14 -47.58
N ILE A 540 24.48 35.46 -47.61
CA ILE A 540 25.07 36.34 -46.60
C ILE A 540 23.94 36.96 -45.78
N SER A 541 24.00 36.73 -44.48
CA SER A 541 23.07 37.30 -43.49
C SER A 541 23.83 38.19 -42.51
N GLU A 542 23.26 39.34 -42.18
CA GLU A 542 23.81 40.24 -41.17
C GLU A 542 23.10 40.00 -39.84
N SER A 543 23.87 39.80 -38.77
CA SER A 543 23.35 39.70 -37.40
C SER A 543 24.13 40.61 -36.46
N ARG A 544 23.48 41.03 -35.37
CA ARG A 544 24.13 41.76 -34.28
C ARG A 544 24.32 40.84 -33.10
N LEU A 545 25.54 40.75 -32.60
CA LEU A 545 25.87 40.00 -31.40
C LEU A 545 26.51 40.98 -30.42
N GLY A 546 25.72 41.50 -29.47
CA GLY A 546 26.09 42.65 -28.65
C GLY A 546 26.09 43.97 -29.44
N GLU A 547 27.10 44.82 -29.26
CA GLU A 547 27.27 46.08 -30.02
C GLU A 547 27.95 45.90 -31.39
N GLU A 548 28.51 44.72 -31.67
CA GLU A 548 29.20 44.45 -32.94
C GLU A 548 28.27 43.87 -34.00
N ARG A 549 28.38 44.40 -35.22
CA ARG A 549 27.77 43.85 -36.43
C ARG A 549 28.66 42.74 -36.98
N ILE A 550 28.05 41.60 -37.27
CA ILE A 550 28.73 40.40 -37.74
C ILE A 550 28.01 39.92 -39.00
N LEU A 551 28.77 39.54 -40.03
CA LEU A 551 28.24 38.96 -41.26
C LEU A 551 28.48 37.45 -41.22
N THR A 552 27.40 36.67 -41.36
CA THR A 552 27.47 35.21 -41.42
C THR A 552 27.20 34.78 -42.86
N GLY A 553 28.22 34.19 -43.47
CA GLY A 553 28.15 33.55 -44.79
C GLY A 553 27.87 32.07 -44.64
N LEU A 554 26.75 31.63 -45.21
CA LEU A 554 26.40 30.21 -45.37
C LEU A 554 26.73 29.79 -46.79
N VAL A 555 27.69 28.88 -46.92
CA VAL A 555 28.28 28.38 -48.16
C VAL A 555 27.79 26.96 -48.36
N ARG A 556 26.80 26.79 -49.24
CA ARG A 556 26.12 25.51 -49.46
C ARG A 556 26.47 24.97 -50.83
N ASP A 557 26.97 23.74 -50.90
CA ASP A 557 27.12 23.04 -52.17
C ASP A 557 25.73 22.76 -52.76
N VAL A 558 25.37 23.50 -53.80
CA VAL A 558 24.08 23.41 -54.50
C VAL A 558 24.14 22.50 -55.72
N THR A 559 25.20 21.70 -55.86
CA THR A 559 25.20 20.58 -56.80
C THR A 559 24.00 19.64 -56.51
N GLU A 560 23.61 19.48 -55.24
CA GLU A 560 22.40 18.79 -54.78
C GLU A 560 21.10 19.64 -54.81
N ARG A 561 21.15 20.97 -54.93
CA ARG A 561 19.92 21.79 -55.02
C ARG A 561 19.11 21.49 -56.28
N HIS A 562 19.81 21.07 -57.32
CA HIS A 562 19.18 20.52 -58.51
C HIS A 562 18.53 19.14 -58.27
N LEU A 563 18.97 18.39 -57.24
CA LEU A 563 18.26 17.23 -56.69
C LEU A 563 17.11 17.63 -55.73
N MET A 564 17.14 18.81 -55.10
CA MET A 564 16.09 19.29 -54.18
C MET A 564 14.71 19.58 -54.82
N LEU A 565 14.60 19.68 -56.14
CA LEU A 565 13.28 19.65 -56.80
C LEU A 565 12.54 18.33 -56.50
N GLU A 566 13.26 17.24 -56.23
CA GLU A 566 12.70 15.97 -55.72
C GLU A 566 12.38 16.02 -54.21
N GLN A 567 13.05 16.87 -53.41
CA GLN A 567 12.74 17.02 -51.96
C GLN A 567 11.45 17.81 -51.68
N LEU A 568 10.99 18.64 -52.62
CA LEU A 568 9.69 19.32 -52.51
C LEU A 568 8.52 18.33 -52.65
N GLN A 569 8.72 17.25 -53.42
CA GLN A 569 7.89 16.05 -53.39
C GLN A 569 8.00 15.36 -52.02
N HIS A 570 9.21 15.16 -51.51
CA HIS A 570 9.45 14.51 -50.22
C HIS A 570 8.82 15.21 -49.01
N GLN A 571 8.71 16.54 -48.97
CA GLN A 571 8.00 17.26 -47.88
C GLN A 571 6.47 17.10 -47.94
N ARG A 572 5.89 16.97 -49.15
CA ARG A 572 4.47 16.63 -49.31
C ARG A 572 4.23 15.18 -48.86
N ASP A 573 5.14 14.29 -49.26
CA ASP A 573 5.15 12.90 -48.85
C ASP A 573 5.33 12.79 -47.33
N LEU A 574 6.17 13.61 -46.68
CA LEU A 574 6.38 13.57 -45.22
C LEU A 574 5.11 13.95 -44.45
N ALA A 575 4.32 14.91 -44.94
CA ALA A 575 3.04 15.29 -44.32
C ALA A 575 1.96 14.21 -44.51
N GLU A 576 1.90 13.58 -45.69
CA GLU A 576 1.06 12.41 -45.96
C GLU A 576 1.51 11.18 -45.15
N ILE A 577 2.81 10.94 -45.01
CA ILE A 577 3.43 9.87 -44.21
C ILE A 577 3.17 10.10 -42.71
N THR A 578 3.25 11.34 -42.22
CA THR A 578 2.98 11.67 -40.81
C THR A 578 1.51 11.41 -40.45
N LEU A 579 0.57 11.81 -41.31
CA LEU A 579 -0.86 11.51 -41.13
C LEU A 579 -1.18 10.02 -41.33
N ALA A 580 -0.41 9.33 -42.18
CA ALA A 580 -0.49 7.88 -42.38
C ALA A 580 0.13 7.04 -41.25
N SER A 581 1.00 7.64 -40.43
CA SER A 581 1.68 6.99 -39.31
C SER A 581 0.97 7.20 -37.96
N ILE A 582 -0.12 7.97 -37.94
CA ILE A 582 -0.99 8.10 -36.77
C ILE A 582 -1.84 6.83 -36.65
N GLY A 583 -1.77 6.17 -35.48
CA GLY A 583 -2.51 4.93 -35.19
C GLY A 583 -4.04 5.08 -35.07
N ASP A 584 -4.54 6.32 -35.09
CA ASP A 584 -5.97 6.65 -35.02
C ASP A 584 -6.53 7.01 -36.41
N GLY A 585 -7.81 6.73 -36.63
CA GLY A 585 -8.54 7.18 -37.82
C GLY A 585 -8.76 8.68 -37.79
N VAL A 586 -8.36 9.38 -38.85
CA VAL A 586 -8.53 10.83 -39.01
C VAL A 586 -9.35 11.12 -40.26
N ILE A 587 -10.46 11.86 -40.10
CA ILE A 587 -11.30 12.38 -41.19
C ILE A 587 -11.37 13.90 -41.09
N THR A 588 -11.21 14.63 -42.20
CA THR A 588 -11.50 16.07 -42.25
C THR A 588 -12.65 16.38 -43.19
N THR A 589 -13.44 17.39 -42.84
CA THR A 589 -14.59 17.86 -43.61
C THR A 589 -14.55 19.36 -43.83
N ASN A 590 -15.24 19.84 -44.86
CA ASN A 590 -15.52 21.27 -45.05
C ASN A 590 -16.68 21.76 -44.14
N GLU A 591 -17.04 23.04 -44.26
CA GLU A 591 -18.12 23.70 -43.52
C GLU A 591 -19.50 23.04 -43.71
N ALA A 592 -19.74 22.37 -44.84
CA ALA A 592 -20.97 21.67 -45.14
C ALA A 592 -20.99 20.21 -44.61
N GLY A 593 -19.92 19.76 -43.95
CA GLY A 593 -19.78 18.38 -43.47
C GLY A 593 -19.47 17.37 -44.59
N VAL A 594 -18.92 17.84 -45.70
CA VAL A 594 -18.46 17.02 -46.83
C VAL A 594 -17.00 16.63 -46.62
N VAL A 595 -16.69 15.35 -46.78
CA VAL A 595 -15.37 14.76 -46.53
C VAL A 595 -14.34 15.26 -47.54
N GLN A 596 -13.20 15.72 -47.05
CA GLN A 596 -12.06 16.20 -47.85
C GLN A 596 -10.84 15.26 -47.78
N TYR A 597 -10.63 14.59 -46.65
CA TYR A 597 -9.47 13.72 -46.41
C TYR A 597 -9.78 12.61 -45.41
N LEU A 598 -9.18 11.43 -45.65
CA LEU A 598 -9.10 10.24 -44.80
C LEU A 598 -7.63 9.83 -44.74
N ASN A 599 -7.14 9.47 -43.55
CA ASN A 599 -5.88 8.73 -43.46
C ASN A 599 -6.10 7.22 -43.68
N PRO A 600 -5.04 6.44 -43.95
CA PRO A 600 -5.15 4.98 -44.20
C PRO A 600 -5.84 4.20 -43.08
N VAL A 601 -5.64 4.60 -41.81
CA VAL A 601 -6.32 3.97 -40.68
C VAL A 601 -7.84 4.25 -40.73
N ALA A 602 -8.26 5.48 -41.07
CA ALA A 602 -9.67 5.78 -41.28
C ALA A 602 -10.25 5.01 -42.47
N GLU A 603 -9.51 4.82 -43.56
CA GLU A 603 -9.95 4.00 -44.68
C GLU A 603 -10.19 2.53 -44.25
N GLN A 604 -9.27 1.98 -43.47
CA GLN A 604 -9.37 0.60 -42.97
C GLN A 604 -10.54 0.40 -41.99
N LEU A 605 -10.74 1.35 -41.08
CA LEU A 605 -11.79 1.29 -40.05
C LEU A 605 -13.18 1.58 -40.62
N THR A 606 -13.32 2.51 -41.56
CA THR A 606 -14.62 2.83 -42.19
C THR A 606 -14.95 1.92 -43.39
N GLY A 607 -13.95 1.30 -44.02
CA GLY A 607 -14.11 0.51 -45.24
C GLY A 607 -14.37 1.37 -46.48
N TRP A 608 -14.11 2.68 -46.40
CA TRP A 608 -14.17 3.62 -47.51
C TRP A 608 -12.76 4.02 -47.91
N THR A 609 -12.47 4.03 -49.21
CA THR A 609 -11.26 4.68 -49.70
C THR A 609 -11.45 6.20 -49.76
N LEU A 610 -10.36 6.96 -49.69
CA LEU A 610 -10.33 8.40 -49.80
C LEU A 610 -11.00 8.85 -51.10
N ASP A 611 -10.71 8.18 -52.22
CA ASP A 611 -11.28 8.52 -53.53
C ASP A 611 -12.81 8.36 -53.57
N GLU A 612 -13.36 7.39 -52.84
CA GLU A 612 -14.82 7.15 -52.76
C GLU A 612 -15.51 8.04 -51.72
N ALA A 613 -14.82 8.34 -50.63
CA ALA A 613 -15.36 9.16 -49.54
C ALA A 613 -15.31 10.66 -49.86
N ARG A 614 -14.34 11.10 -50.66
CA ARG A 614 -14.16 12.51 -51.00
C ARG A 614 -15.37 13.06 -51.76
N GLY A 615 -15.95 14.14 -51.25
CA GLY A 615 -17.19 14.71 -51.81
C GLY A 615 -18.48 14.10 -51.26
N SER A 616 -18.41 13.03 -50.48
CA SER A 616 -19.55 12.44 -49.76
C SER A 616 -19.78 13.13 -48.41
N GLY A 617 -21.02 13.10 -47.92
CA GLY A 617 -21.35 13.63 -46.59
C GLY A 617 -20.80 12.73 -45.47
N ILE A 618 -20.32 13.33 -44.38
CA ILE A 618 -19.72 12.56 -43.27
C ILE A 618 -20.62 11.46 -42.70
N GLY A 619 -21.95 11.66 -42.71
CA GLY A 619 -22.92 10.70 -42.19
C GLY A 619 -23.09 9.42 -43.01
N SER A 620 -22.58 9.36 -44.25
CA SER A 620 -22.56 8.11 -45.04
C SER A 620 -21.23 7.36 -44.93
N VAL A 621 -20.15 8.07 -44.58
CA VAL A 621 -18.80 7.50 -44.45
C VAL A 621 -18.53 7.02 -43.03
N TYR A 622 -19.00 7.77 -42.04
CA TYR A 622 -18.83 7.49 -40.62
C TYR A 622 -20.19 7.22 -39.96
N LEU A 623 -20.64 5.97 -40.07
CA LEU A 623 -21.95 5.53 -39.58
C LEU A 623 -21.82 4.93 -38.18
N LEU A 624 -22.42 5.58 -37.18
CA LEU A 624 -22.40 5.11 -35.80
C LEU A 624 -23.73 4.49 -35.39
N GLN A 625 -23.67 3.45 -34.57
CA GLN A 625 -24.80 2.84 -33.87
C GLN A 625 -24.50 2.72 -32.37
N ASP A 626 -25.55 2.70 -31.57
CA ASP A 626 -25.45 2.35 -30.15
C ASP A 626 -25.20 0.85 -29.98
N GLU A 627 -24.26 0.47 -29.11
CA GLU A 627 -23.91 -0.94 -28.87
C GLU A 627 -25.08 -1.75 -28.27
N LEU A 628 -25.88 -1.14 -27.40
CA LEU A 628 -26.94 -1.82 -26.64
C LEU A 628 -28.27 -1.80 -27.38
N SER A 629 -28.66 -0.66 -27.97
CA SER A 629 -29.95 -0.53 -28.66
C SER A 629 -29.88 -0.82 -30.16
N GLY A 630 -28.70 -0.68 -30.77
CA GLY A 630 -28.52 -0.78 -32.22
C GLY A 630 -29.04 0.42 -33.02
N ASP A 631 -29.54 1.46 -32.34
CA ASP A 631 -30.06 2.66 -33.00
C ASP A 631 -28.96 3.49 -33.64
N PRO A 632 -29.22 4.15 -34.79
CA PRO A 632 -28.25 5.04 -35.42
C PRO A 632 -27.97 6.27 -34.55
N LEU A 633 -26.68 6.53 -34.31
CA LEU A 633 -26.21 7.68 -33.55
C LEU A 633 -25.80 8.82 -34.49
N ASP A 634 -26.02 10.07 -34.05
CA ASP A 634 -25.58 11.24 -34.81
C ASP A 634 -24.04 11.38 -34.76
N THR A 635 -23.47 11.86 -35.87
CA THR A 635 -22.01 12.03 -36.03
C THR A 635 -21.50 13.23 -35.22
N PRO A 636 -20.38 13.13 -34.49
CA PRO A 636 -19.85 14.25 -33.71
C PRO A 636 -19.53 15.49 -34.55
N VAL A 637 -19.11 15.30 -35.81
CA VAL A 637 -18.84 16.39 -36.77
C VAL A 637 -20.05 17.29 -36.97
N ARG A 638 -21.27 16.73 -37.06
CA ARG A 638 -22.49 17.54 -37.18
C ARG A 638 -22.77 18.38 -35.94
N ALA A 639 -22.45 17.86 -34.76
CA ALA A 639 -22.59 18.61 -33.51
C ALA A 639 -21.58 19.79 -33.46
N VAL A 640 -20.34 19.56 -33.89
CA VAL A 640 -19.29 20.58 -33.97
C VAL A 640 -19.63 21.68 -34.98
N LEU A 641 -20.09 21.32 -36.17
CA LEU A 641 -20.45 22.30 -37.21
C LEU A 641 -21.67 23.15 -36.80
N LYS A 642 -22.57 22.64 -35.96
CA LYS A 642 -23.71 23.40 -35.42
C LYS A 642 -23.36 24.28 -34.21
N ARG A 643 -22.50 23.79 -33.31
CA ARG A 643 -22.22 24.45 -32.01
C ARG A 643 -20.92 25.26 -31.99
N GLY A 644 -20.00 25.00 -32.91
CA GLY A 644 -18.69 25.67 -33.00
C GLY A 644 -17.69 25.30 -31.90
N THR A 645 -18.00 24.29 -31.08
CA THR A 645 -17.19 23.80 -29.95
C THR A 645 -16.86 22.32 -30.12
N GLU A 646 -15.79 21.86 -29.48
CA GLU A 646 -15.39 20.45 -29.45
C GLU A 646 -16.52 19.54 -28.93
N SER A 647 -16.65 18.36 -29.52
CA SER A 647 -17.62 17.34 -29.12
C SER A 647 -16.89 16.02 -28.86
N ARG A 648 -16.95 15.55 -27.61
CA ARG A 648 -16.43 14.23 -27.19
C ARG A 648 -17.58 13.32 -26.81
N ARG A 649 -17.55 12.07 -27.25
CA ARG A 649 -18.45 11.02 -26.77
C ARG A 649 -17.64 10.02 -25.94
N HIS A 650 -18.20 9.61 -24.80
CA HIS A 650 -17.45 8.82 -23.82
C HIS A 650 -17.91 7.35 -23.74
N GLU A 651 -19.05 6.91 -24.31
CA GLU A 651 -19.52 5.51 -24.15
C GLU A 651 -20.35 4.95 -25.36
N HIS A 652 -20.24 3.64 -25.61
CA HIS A 652 -21.04 2.73 -26.48
C HIS A 652 -21.16 2.99 -27.99
N GLY A 653 -20.21 3.71 -28.62
CA GLY A 653 -20.23 3.95 -30.06
C GLY A 653 -19.70 2.78 -30.91
N MET A 654 -20.54 2.22 -31.78
CA MET A 654 -20.15 1.21 -32.76
C MET A 654 -20.10 1.81 -34.17
N LEU A 655 -18.90 1.88 -34.76
CA LEU A 655 -18.72 2.20 -36.16
C LEU A 655 -19.16 1.03 -37.03
N VAL A 656 -20.09 1.28 -37.93
CA VAL A 656 -20.51 0.31 -38.95
C VAL A 656 -19.65 0.53 -40.18
N ARG A 657 -18.73 -0.39 -40.42
CA ARG A 657 -17.89 -0.43 -41.61
C ARG A 657 -18.75 -0.67 -42.86
N ARG A 658 -18.28 -0.24 -44.03
CA ARG A 658 -19.02 -0.34 -45.30
C ARG A 658 -19.46 -1.76 -45.69
N ASP A 659 -18.72 -2.78 -45.25
CA ASP A 659 -19.03 -4.20 -45.45
C ASP A 659 -20.00 -4.79 -44.39
N GLY A 660 -20.47 -3.95 -43.46
CA GLY A 660 -21.39 -4.33 -42.39
C GLY A 660 -20.69 -4.80 -41.10
N LYS A 661 -19.36 -4.88 -41.07
CA LYS A 661 -18.63 -5.22 -39.83
C LYS A 661 -18.73 -4.07 -38.84
N LYS A 662 -19.04 -4.39 -37.58
CA LYS A 662 -19.12 -3.38 -36.51
C LYS A 662 -17.81 -3.34 -35.73
N ILE A 663 -17.30 -2.14 -35.48
CA ILE A 663 -16.05 -1.89 -34.75
C ILE A 663 -16.37 -0.90 -33.62
N PRO A 664 -16.09 -1.23 -32.35
CA PRO A 664 -16.25 -0.28 -31.26
C PRO A 664 -15.20 0.83 -31.41
N VAL A 665 -15.65 2.08 -31.39
CA VAL A 665 -14.76 3.24 -31.56
C VAL A 665 -15.03 4.28 -30.50
N GLN A 666 -13.97 4.97 -30.10
CA GLN A 666 -14.08 6.19 -29.31
C GLN A 666 -13.62 7.38 -30.15
N ASP A 667 -14.45 8.41 -30.19
CA ASP A 667 -14.31 9.49 -31.16
C ASP A 667 -14.39 10.90 -30.55
N THR A 668 -13.64 11.81 -31.16
CA THR A 668 -13.57 13.22 -30.81
C THR A 668 -13.58 14.06 -32.08
N ALA A 669 -14.43 15.08 -32.12
CA ALA A 669 -14.46 16.03 -33.23
C ALA A 669 -14.16 17.46 -32.76
N ALA A 670 -13.37 18.18 -33.54
CA ALA A 670 -12.96 19.56 -33.29
C ALA A 670 -13.14 20.44 -34.53
N PRO A 671 -13.46 21.75 -34.37
CA PRO A 671 -13.61 22.67 -35.48
C PRO A 671 -12.25 23.07 -36.08
N ILE A 672 -12.16 23.11 -37.41
CA ILE A 672 -11.01 23.68 -38.13
C ILE A 672 -11.32 25.15 -38.42
N ARG A 673 -10.42 26.04 -38.01
CA ARG A 673 -10.56 27.49 -38.19
C ARG A 673 -9.43 28.06 -39.02
N ASP A 674 -9.74 29.08 -39.81
CA ASP A 674 -8.73 29.86 -40.51
C ASP A 674 -8.00 30.83 -39.56
N ARG A 675 -6.99 31.54 -40.08
CA ARG A 675 -6.20 32.53 -39.31
C ARG A 675 -7.01 33.73 -38.81
N SER A 676 -8.23 33.93 -39.31
CA SER A 676 -9.15 34.99 -38.90
C SER A 676 -10.21 34.49 -37.91
N GLY A 677 -10.18 33.20 -37.55
CA GLY A 677 -11.09 32.58 -36.59
C GLY A 677 -12.40 32.04 -37.20
N HIS A 678 -12.58 32.16 -38.53
CA HIS A 678 -13.76 31.63 -39.22
C HIS A 678 -13.68 30.11 -39.30
N LEU A 679 -14.81 29.44 -39.07
CA LEU A 679 -14.94 27.99 -39.17
C LEU A 679 -14.89 27.58 -40.64
N ILE A 680 -13.86 26.81 -41.02
CA ILE A 680 -13.66 26.32 -42.40
C ILE A 680 -13.93 24.82 -42.55
N GLY A 681 -14.16 24.13 -41.44
CA GLY A 681 -14.39 22.69 -41.45
C GLY A 681 -14.37 22.06 -40.06
N ALA A 682 -14.26 20.73 -40.03
CA ALA A 682 -14.10 19.97 -38.80
C ALA A 682 -13.16 18.78 -39.03
N VAL A 683 -12.42 18.40 -37.99
CA VAL A 683 -11.60 17.19 -37.94
C VAL A 683 -12.23 16.22 -36.96
N LEU A 684 -12.35 14.97 -37.36
CA LEU A 684 -12.80 13.84 -36.56
C LEU A 684 -11.61 12.89 -36.37
N VAL A 685 -11.30 12.58 -35.12
CA VAL A 685 -10.32 11.58 -34.73
C VAL A 685 -11.05 10.47 -33.99
N PHE A 686 -10.82 9.23 -34.37
CA PHE A 686 -11.46 8.07 -33.77
C PHE A 686 -10.51 6.89 -33.75
N HIS A 687 -10.53 6.12 -32.66
CA HIS A 687 -9.64 4.97 -32.48
C HIS A 687 -10.45 3.72 -32.18
N ASP A 688 -9.94 2.58 -32.66
CA ASP A 688 -10.51 1.27 -32.41
C ASP A 688 -10.19 0.85 -30.97
N VAL A 689 -11.24 0.65 -30.16
CA VAL A 689 -11.10 0.23 -28.76
C VAL A 689 -11.39 -1.27 -28.59
N SER A 690 -11.38 -2.06 -29.68
CA SER A 690 -11.66 -3.50 -29.65
C SER A 690 -10.75 -4.24 -28.66
N VAL A 691 -9.45 -3.95 -28.67
CA VAL A 691 -8.46 -4.59 -27.77
C VAL A 691 -8.66 -4.13 -26.33
N THR A 692 -8.89 -2.84 -26.10
CA THR A 692 -9.14 -2.30 -24.75
C THR A 692 -10.43 -2.86 -24.15
N LEU A 693 -11.49 -2.98 -24.94
CA LEU A 693 -12.76 -3.59 -24.51
C LEU A 693 -12.64 -5.12 -24.38
N SER A 694 -11.90 -5.81 -25.25
CA SER A 694 -11.68 -7.26 -25.11
C SER A 694 -10.86 -7.57 -23.86
N LEU A 695 -9.79 -6.81 -23.59
CA LEU A 695 -9.00 -6.90 -22.36
C LEU A 695 -9.86 -6.55 -21.14
N THR A 696 -10.71 -5.53 -21.21
CA THR A 696 -11.61 -5.19 -20.09
C THR A 696 -12.63 -6.31 -19.84
N ARG A 697 -13.18 -6.92 -20.89
CA ARG A 697 -14.09 -8.07 -20.79
C ARG A 697 -13.38 -9.32 -20.30
N GLU A 698 -12.16 -9.57 -20.75
CA GLU A 698 -11.33 -10.70 -20.36
C GLU A 698 -10.88 -10.56 -18.90
N LEU A 699 -10.45 -9.38 -18.47
CA LEU A 699 -10.19 -9.05 -17.07
C LEU A 699 -11.46 -9.23 -16.22
N SER A 700 -12.61 -8.75 -16.70
CA SER A 700 -13.90 -8.95 -16.00
C SER A 700 -14.29 -10.44 -15.92
N HIS A 701 -14.00 -11.22 -16.96
CA HIS A 701 -14.28 -12.65 -17.01
C HIS A 701 -13.33 -13.42 -16.09
N GLN A 702 -12.02 -13.19 -16.16
CA GLN A 702 -11.01 -13.78 -15.26
C GLN A 702 -11.27 -13.42 -13.81
N ALA A 703 -11.73 -12.21 -13.54
CA ALA A 703 -12.03 -11.78 -12.18
C ALA A 703 -13.30 -12.43 -11.60
N SER A 704 -14.16 -13.05 -12.43
CA SER A 704 -15.41 -13.71 -12.01
C SER A 704 -15.49 -15.21 -12.31
N HIS A 705 -14.60 -15.77 -13.12
CA HIS A 705 -14.60 -17.18 -13.53
C HIS A 705 -13.27 -17.87 -13.19
N ASP A 706 -13.32 -19.18 -12.99
CA ASP A 706 -12.17 -20.05 -12.79
C ASP A 706 -11.46 -20.30 -14.13
N ALA A 707 -10.16 -20.03 -14.17
CA ALA A 707 -9.37 -20.08 -15.40
C ALA A 707 -9.27 -21.49 -15.99
N LEU A 708 -9.36 -22.53 -15.17
CA LEU A 708 -9.22 -23.92 -15.61
C LEU A 708 -10.52 -24.50 -16.16
N THR A 709 -11.62 -24.31 -15.43
CA THR A 709 -12.91 -24.97 -15.69
C THR A 709 -13.93 -24.09 -16.39
N GLY A 710 -13.72 -22.77 -16.41
CA GLY A 710 -14.60 -21.80 -17.06
C GLY A 710 -15.96 -21.60 -16.38
N VAL A 711 -16.19 -22.22 -15.22
CA VAL A 711 -17.34 -21.90 -14.34
C VAL A 711 -16.98 -20.70 -13.45
N PRO A 712 -17.95 -19.99 -12.85
CA PRO A 712 -17.70 -18.97 -11.84
C PRO A 712 -16.66 -19.38 -10.78
N ASN A 713 -15.80 -18.44 -10.37
CA ASN A 713 -14.82 -18.66 -9.30
C ASN A 713 -15.43 -18.43 -7.91
N ARG A 714 -14.70 -18.77 -6.86
CA ARG A 714 -15.10 -18.56 -5.45
C ARG A 714 -15.60 -17.14 -5.18
N ARG A 715 -14.92 -16.12 -5.73
CA ARG A 715 -15.26 -14.71 -5.50
C ARG A 715 -16.64 -14.35 -6.07
N GLU A 716 -16.94 -14.80 -7.29
CA GLU A 716 -18.25 -14.58 -7.91
C GLU A 716 -19.35 -15.41 -7.22
N PHE A 717 -19.03 -16.62 -6.76
CA PHE A 717 -19.95 -17.45 -5.97
C PHE A 717 -20.35 -16.79 -4.65
N GLU A 718 -19.37 -16.31 -3.88
CA GLU A 718 -19.58 -15.58 -2.62
C GLU A 718 -20.37 -14.30 -2.84
N ARG A 719 -20.10 -13.56 -3.92
CA ARG A 719 -20.85 -12.34 -4.30
C ARG A 719 -22.32 -12.65 -4.54
N ARG A 720 -22.64 -13.68 -5.35
CA ARG A 720 -24.04 -14.09 -5.61
C ARG A 720 -24.73 -14.62 -4.37
N LEU A 721 -24.01 -15.33 -3.52
CA LEU A 721 -24.54 -15.81 -2.25
C LEU A 721 -24.88 -14.64 -1.32
N LEU A 722 -24.03 -13.61 -1.25
CA LEU A 722 -24.27 -12.39 -0.47
C LEU A 722 -25.47 -11.59 -1.00
N GLU A 723 -25.68 -11.53 -2.32
CA GLU A 723 -26.87 -10.91 -2.92
C GLU A 723 -28.16 -11.62 -2.47
N LEU A 724 -28.15 -12.95 -2.36
CA LEU A 724 -29.29 -13.74 -1.85
C LEU A 724 -29.54 -13.57 -0.35
N LEU A 725 -28.50 -13.27 0.42
CA LEU A 725 -28.62 -12.96 1.86
C LEU A 725 -29.15 -11.53 2.10
N THR A 726 -28.95 -10.61 1.15
CA THR A 726 -29.30 -9.18 1.29
C THR A 726 -30.61 -8.77 0.60
N ALA A 727 -31.14 -9.59 -0.31
CA ALA A 727 -32.39 -9.33 -1.00
C ALA A 727 -33.64 -9.46 -0.07
N PRO A 728 -34.69 -8.62 -0.23
CA PRO A 728 -35.96 -8.77 0.50
C PRO A 728 -36.61 -10.12 0.14
N ARG A 729 -36.88 -10.96 1.15
CA ARG A 729 -37.44 -12.32 0.92
C ARG A 729 -38.95 -12.36 1.09
N ASP A 730 -39.62 -13.04 0.16
CA ASP A 730 -40.94 -13.64 0.40
C ASP A 730 -40.76 -14.92 1.22
N SER A 731 -41.61 -15.13 2.23
CA SER A 731 -41.51 -16.25 3.17
C SER A 731 -41.70 -17.65 2.57
N ASP A 732 -42.08 -17.74 1.29
CA ASP A 732 -42.36 -18.99 0.57
C ASP A 732 -41.22 -19.43 -0.37
N ILE A 733 -40.11 -18.68 -0.47
CA ILE A 733 -39.00 -19.00 -1.37
C ILE A 733 -37.80 -19.56 -0.59
N CYS A 734 -37.50 -20.84 -0.82
CA CYS A 734 -36.33 -21.52 -0.26
C CYS A 734 -35.18 -21.58 -1.27
N HIS A 735 -33.95 -21.45 -0.78
CA HIS A 735 -32.72 -21.67 -1.53
C HIS A 735 -31.87 -22.72 -0.80
N VAL A 736 -31.06 -23.47 -1.52
CA VAL A 736 -30.18 -24.50 -0.94
C VAL A 736 -28.77 -24.30 -1.45
N LEU A 737 -27.82 -24.23 -0.52
CA LEU A 737 -26.39 -24.27 -0.80
C LEU A 737 -25.91 -25.71 -0.81
N CYS A 738 -25.11 -26.05 -1.81
CA CYS A 738 -24.54 -27.38 -2.02
C CYS A 738 -23.03 -27.26 -2.18
N TYR A 739 -22.27 -28.02 -1.38
CA TYR A 739 -20.81 -28.07 -1.40
C TYR A 739 -20.36 -29.46 -1.83
N LEU A 740 -19.51 -29.55 -2.84
CA LEU A 740 -19.09 -30.81 -3.44
C LEU A 740 -17.57 -30.92 -3.37
N ASP A 741 -17.08 -32.10 -3.01
CA ASP A 741 -15.65 -32.43 -3.01
C ASP A 741 -15.42 -33.77 -3.71
N LEU A 742 -14.49 -33.79 -4.67
CA LEU A 742 -14.19 -35.00 -5.44
C LEU A 742 -13.35 -35.98 -4.63
N ASP A 743 -13.94 -37.14 -4.35
CA ASP A 743 -13.25 -38.19 -3.61
C ASP A 743 -12.07 -38.72 -4.43
N GLN A 744 -10.92 -38.79 -3.77
CA GLN A 744 -9.70 -39.39 -4.33
C GLN A 744 -9.13 -38.63 -5.55
N PHE A 745 -9.47 -37.36 -5.74
CA PHE A 745 -8.84 -36.50 -6.76
C PHE A 745 -7.31 -36.51 -6.64
N LYS A 746 -6.79 -36.45 -5.42
CA LYS A 746 -5.36 -36.55 -5.13
C LYS A 746 -4.70 -37.82 -5.68
N VAL A 747 -5.40 -38.95 -5.72
CA VAL A 747 -4.87 -40.20 -6.29
C VAL A 747 -4.64 -40.06 -7.79
N VAL A 748 -5.52 -39.33 -8.49
CA VAL A 748 -5.36 -39.06 -9.93
C VAL A 748 -4.15 -38.16 -10.16
N ASN A 749 -4.01 -37.08 -9.39
CA ASN A 749 -2.83 -36.19 -9.46
C ASN A 749 -1.53 -36.93 -9.15
N ASP A 750 -1.50 -37.70 -8.06
CA ASP A 750 -0.29 -38.41 -7.62
C ASP A 750 0.11 -39.54 -8.60
N THR A 751 -0.85 -40.10 -9.36
CA THR A 751 -0.60 -41.24 -10.27
C THR A 751 -0.36 -40.82 -11.72
N CYS A 752 -0.97 -39.73 -12.17
CA CYS A 752 -0.99 -39.31 -13.58
C CYS A 752 -0.53 -37.86 -13.81
N GLY A 753 -0.12 -37.16 -12.75
CA GLY A 753 0.30 -35.76 -12.80
C GLY A 753 -0.88 -34.78 -12.79
N HIS A 754 -0.57 -33.50 -12.55
CA HIS A 754 -1.58 -32.44 -12.43
C HIS A 754 -2.35 -32.19 -13.74
N ILE A 755 -1.75 -32.43 -14.91
CA ILE A 755 -2.44 -32.32 -16.21
C ILE A 755 -3.65 -33.26 -16.26
N ALA A 756 -3.52 -34.47 -15.73
CA ALA A 756 -4.61 -35.44 -15.67
C ALA A 756 -5.70 -35.00 -14.67
N GLY A 757 -5.31 -34.40 -13.55
CA GLY A 757 -6.27 -33.80 -12.62
C GLY A 757 -6.99 -32.60 -13.20
N ASP A 758 -6.27 -31.75 -13.92
CA ASP A 758 -6.84 -30.58 -14.59
C ASP A 758 -7.86 -30.98 -15.64
N GLU A 759 -7.53 -31.98 -16.46
CA GLU A 759 -8.46 -32.52 -17.42
C GLU A 759 -9.66 -33.19 -16.76
N LEU A 760 -9.43 -33.91 -15.67
CA LEU A 760 -10.50 -34.47 -14.86
C LEU A 760 -11.45 -33.37 -14.35
N LEU A 761 -10.90 -32.27 -13.81
CA LEU A 761 -11.69 -31.14 -13.33
C LEU A 761 -12.49 -30.47 -14.45
N ARG A 762 -11.91 -30.32 -15.66
CA ARG A 762 -12.65 -29.81 -16.82
C ARG A 762 -13.83 -30.70 -17.19
N GLN A 763 -13.62 -32.01 -17.24
CA GLN A 763 -14.68 -32.96 -17.60
C GLN A 763 -15.76 -33.06 -16.52
N VAL A 764 -15.38 -33.03 -15.25
CA VAL A 764 -16.34 -33.00 -14.13
C VAL A 764 -17.12 -31.68 -14.12
N ALA A 765 -16.46 -30.54 -14.33
CA ALA A 765 -17.15 -29.25 -14.42
C ALA A 765 -18.16 -29.23 -15.57
N SER A 766 -17.81 -29.79 -16.73
CA SER A 766 -18.74 -29.96 -17.86
C SER A 766 -19.92 -30.86 -17.49
N LEU A 767 -19.65 -32.00 -16.84
CA LEU A 767 -20.68 -32.94 -16.38
C LEU A 767 -21.64 -32.29 -15.39
N LEU A 768 -21.13 -31.50 -14.44
CA LEU A 768 -21.94 -30.75 -13.48
C LEU A 768 -22.77 -29.68 -14.20
N LYS A 769 -22.17 -28.93 -15.13
CA LYS A 769 -22.83 -27.87 -15.88
C LYS A 769 -24.02 -28.37 -16.71
N ASP A 770 -23.91 -29.56 -17.30
CA ASP A 770 -24.98 -30.18 -18.09
C ASP A 770 -26.17 -30.66 -17.23
N ARG A 771 -25.96 -30.80 -15.92
CA ARG A 771 -26.95 -31.33 -14.96
C ARG A 771 -27.56 -30.26 -14.06
N VAL A 772 -26.99 -29.07 -14.04
CA VAL A 772 -27.46 -27.90 -13.28
C VAL A 772 -28.34 -27.02 -14.19
N ARG A 773 -29.38 -26.38 -13.64
CA ARG A 773 -30.27 -25.52 -14.44
C ARG A 773 -29.58 -24.20 -14.76
N GLY A 774 -29.94 -23.55 -15.86
CA GLY A 774 -29.42 -22.21 -16.19
C GLY A 774 -29.77 -21.11 -15.17
N SER A 775 -30.74 -21.34 -14.29
CA SER A 775 -31.05 -20.47 -13.15
C SER A 775 -30.14 -20.68 -11.94
N ASP A 776 -29.55 -21.86 -11.80
CA ASP A 776 -28.74 -22.22 -10.64
C ASP A 776 -27.29 -21.76 -10.86
N VAL A 777 -26.55 -21.59 -9.76
CA VAL A 777 -25.15 -21.13 -9.84
C VAL A 777 -24.22 -22.29 -9.56
N LEU A 778 -23.43 -22.70 -10.54
CA LEU A 778 -22.30 -23.64 -10.36
C LEU A 778 -20.99 -22.85 -10.33
N ALA A 779 -20.11 -23.14 -9.38
CA ALA A 779 -18.80 -22.52 -9.26
C ALA A 779 -17.74 -23.53 -8.80
N ARG A 780 -16.47 -23.21 -9.06
CA ARG A 780 -15.32 -23.89 -8.45
C ARG A 780 -14.77 -23.05 -7.31
N LEU A 781 -14.67 -23.65 -6.13
CA LEU A 781 -14.28 -22.94 -4.90
C LEU A 781 -12.77 -23.00 -4.64
N GLY A 782 -12.10 -24.02 -5.15
CA GLY A 782 -10.65 -24.21 -5.12
C GLY A 782 -10.30 -25.69 -5.18
N GLY A 783 -9.12 -26.05 -5.71
CA GLY A 783 -8.68 -27.46 -5.76
C GLY A 783 -9.70 -28.37 -6.46
N ASP A 784 -10.18 -29.37 -5.74
CA ASP A 784 -11.21 -30.36 -6.09
C ASP A 784 -12.63 -30.04 -5.59
N GLU A 785 -12.85 -28.81 -5.14
CA GLU A 785 -14.09 -28.36 -4.52
C GLU A 785 -14.97 -27.55 -5.48
N PHE A 786 -16.26 -27.88 -5.54
CA PHE A 786 -17.29 -27.19 -6.31
C PHE A 786 -18.43 -26.72 -5.40
N GLY A 787 -19.05 -25.60 -5.76
CA GLY A 787 -20.22 -25.05 -5.08
C GLY A 787 -21.40 -24.95 -6.03
N ILE A 788 -22.59 -25.31 -5.56
CA ILE A 788 -23.85 -25.11 -6.29
C ILE A 788 -24.84 -24.34 -5.41
N ILE A 789 -25.48 -23.31 -5.96
CA ILE A 789 -26.63 -22.64 -5.34
C ILE A 789 -27.87 -23.00 -6.14
N TYR A 790 -28.77 -23.77 -5.52
CA TYR A 790 -30.09 -24.04 -6.09
C TYR A 790 -31.03 -22.90 -5.75
N LEU A 791 -31.45 -22.16 -6.78
CA LEU A 791 -32.36 -21.04 -6.60
C LEU A 791 -33.81 -21.51 -6.62
N HIS A 792 -34.64 -20.98 -5.70
CA HIS A 792 -36.07 -21.28 -5.63
C HIS A 792 -36.35 -22.80 -5.55
N CYS A 793 -35.57 -23.50 -4.72
CA CYS A 793 -35.59 -24.95 -4.62
C CYS A 793 -35.86 -25.39 -3.17
N PRO A 794 -36.94 -26.14 -2.91
CA PRO A 794 -37.14 -26.82 -1.63
C PRO A 794 -36.03 -27.85 -1.35
N VAL A 795 -35.77 -28.13 -0.08
CA VAL A 795 -34.69 -29.01 0.36
C VAL A 795 -34.81 -30.42 -0.22
N GLU A 796 -36.02 -30.98 -0.24
CA GLU A 796 -36.29 -32.34 -0.74
C GLU A 796 -35.91 -32.45 -2.23
N LYS A 797 -36.20 -31.40 -3.01
CA LYS A 797 -35.88 -31.35 -4.43
C LYS A 797 -34.40 -31.10 -4.68
N ALA A 798 -33.74 -30.34 -3.80
CA ALA A 798 -32.29 -30.15 -3.86
C ALA A 798 -31.53 -31.45 -3.53
N GLU A 799 -32.02 -32.25 -2.57
CA GLU A 799 -31.49 -33.58 -2.28
C GLU A 799 -31.61 -34.52 -3.48
N GLU A 800 -32.77 -34.59 -4.14
CA GLU A 800 -32.96 -35.38 -5.37
C GLU A 800 -31.98 -34.96 -6.48
N MET A 801 -31.80 -33.66 -6.68
CA MET A 801 -30.88 -33.12 -7.69
C MET A 801 -29.41 -33.42 -7.34
N ALA A 802 -29.03 -33.28 -6.07
CA ALA A 802 -27.69 -33.59 -5.59
C ALA A 802 -27.36 -35.09 -5.71
N GLU A 803 -28.32 -35.97 -5.41
CA GLU A 803 -28.14 -37.42 -5.56
C GLU A 803 -27.97 -37.83 -7.03
N ALA A 804 -28.68 -37.15 -7.95
CA ALA A 804 -28.49 -37.34 -9.38
C ALA A 804 -27.09 -36.91 -9.84
N LEU A 805 -26.55 -35.80 -9.33
CA LEU A 805 -25.17 -35.36 -9.59
C LEU A 805 -24.15 -36.37 -9.07
N ARG A 806 -24.35 -36.84 -7.83
CA ARG A 806 -23.49 -37.84 -7.19
C ARG A 806 -23.44 -39.14 -8.00
N THR A 807 -24.60 -39.61 -8.44
CA THR A 807 -24.70 -40.83 -9.28
C THR A 807 -24.00 -40.62 -10.62
N ALA A 808 -24.16 -39.46 -11.26
CA ALA A 808 -23.49 -39.14 -12.52
C ALA A 808 -21.96 -39.14 -12.39
N ILE A 809 -21.42 -38.59 -11.30
CA ILE A 809 -19.98 -38.61 -11.03
C ILE A 809 -19.50 -40.04 -10.71
N GLN A 810 -20.28 -40.82 -9.96
CA GLN A 810 -19.93 -42.22 -9.67
C GLN A 810 -19.90 -43.10 -10.93
N GLU A 811 -20.79 -42.85 -11.89
CA GLU A 811 -20.83 -43.58 -13.18
C GLU A 811 -19.75 -43.08 -14.15
N PHE A 812 -19.27 -41.85 -13.97
CA PHE A 812 -18.20 -41.29 -14.77
C PHE A 812 -16.91 -42.12 -14.62
N ARG A 813 -16.30 -42.44 -15.76
CA ARG A 813 -15.04 -43.17 -15.85
C ARG A 813 -14.03 -42.26 -16.53
N PHE A 814 -13.12 -41.74 -15.75
CA PHE A 814 -12.03 -40.91 -16.28
C PHE A 814 -10.96 -41.82 -16.87
N SER A 815 -10.66 -41.66 -18.16
CA SER A 815 -9.59 -42.40 -18.83
C SER A 815 -8.43 -41.47 -19.19
N TRP A 816 -7.22 -41.84 -18.80
CA TRP A 816 -6.00 -41.09 -19.09
C TRP A 816 -4.85 -42.04 -19.35
N GLU A 817 -4.20 -41.92 -20.50
CA GLU A 817 -3.06 -42.75 -20.92
C GLU A 817 -3.26 -44.26 -20.72
N GLY A 818 -4.47 -44.77 -21.02
CA GLY A 818 -4.80 -46.20 -20.92
C GLY A 818 -5.15 -46.69 -19.50
N LYS A 819 -5.13 -45.84 -18.48
CA LYS A 819 -5.66 -46.12 -17.13
C LYS A 819 -7.09 -45.58 -16.99
N SER A 820 -7.93 -46.25 -16.21
CA SER A 820 -9.31 -45.81 -15.94
C SER A 820 -9.52 -45.65 -14.43
N PHE A 821 -10.07 -44.50 -14.03
CA PHE A 821 -10.36 -44.15 -12.65
C PHE A 821 -11.88 -44.04 -12.44
N ALA A 822 -12.35 -44.59 -11.32
CA ALA A 822 -13.70 -44.36 -10.83
C ALA A 822 -13.62 -43.31 -9.71
N ILE A 823 -14.44 -42.27 -9.82
CA ILE A 823 -14.35 -41.09 -8.95
C ILE A 823 -15.69 -40.97 -8.21
N GLY A 824 -15.61 -40.67 -6.92
CA GLY A 824 -16.78 -40.38 -6.09
C GLY A 824 -16.87 -38.88 -5.83
N VAL A 825 -18.00 -38.45 -5.28
CA VAL A 825 -18.15 -37.08 -4.77
C VAL A 825 -18.87 -37.10 -3.44
N SER A 826 -18.32 -36.37 -2.47
CA SER A 826 -18.96 -36.13 -1.19
C SER A 826 -19.68 -34.77 -1.23
N ILE A 827 -20.97 -34.76 -0.88
CA ILE A 827 -21.82 -33.58 -1.06
C ILE A 827 -22.43 -33.15 0.28
N GLY A 828 -22.24 -31.89 0.67
CA GLY A 828 -22.90 -31.24 1.80
C GLY A 828 -24.05 -30.33 1.34
N LEU A 829 -25.22 -30.44 1.95
CA LEU A 829 -26.40 -29.62 1.64
C LEU A 829 -26.79 -28.75 2.83
N VAL A 830 -27.04 -27.46 2.61
CA VAL A 830 -27.47 -26.51 3.65
C VAL A 830 -28.66 -25.69 3.15
N PRO A 831 -29.82 -25.74 3.82
CA PRO A 831 -30.92 -24.83 3.54
C PRO A 831 -30.54 -23.41 3.95
N ILE A 832 -30.85 -22.43 3.10
CA ILE A 832 -30.61 -21.01 3.42
C ILE A 832 -31.83 -20.46 4.16
N GLU A 833 -31.77 -20.40 5.48
CA GLU A 833 -32.87 -19.93 6.33
C GLU A 833 -32.95 -18.38 6.39
N ALA A 834 -34.07 -17.83 6.84
CA ALA A 834 -34.34 -16.37 6.81
C ALA A 834 -33.64 -15.58 7.93
N ASP A 835 -33.15 -16.25 8.97
CA ASP A 835 -32.42 -15.71 10.12
C ASP A 835 -30.89 -15.72 9.94
N GLU A 836 -30.38 -16.43 8.92
CA GLU A 836 -28.97 -16.46 8.58
C GLU A 836 -28.56 -15.23 7.78
N THR A 837 -27.76 -14.36 8.41
CA THR A 837 -27.28 -13.09 7.82
C THR A 837 -25.80 -13.10 7.47
N SER A 838 -25.09 -14.20 7.76
CA SER A 838 -23.63 -14.29 7.63
C SER A 838 -23.20 -15.32 6.59
N LEU A 839 -22.51 -14.85 5.55
CA LEU A 839 -21.89 -15.66 4.51
C LEU A 839 -20.92 -16.71 5.07
N SER A 840 -20.11 -16.34 6.08
CA SER A 840 -19.10 -17.22 6.65
C SER A 840 -19.72 -18.41 7.40
N THR A 841 -20.84 -18.18 8.07
CA THR A 841 -21.56 -19.22 8.81
C THR A 841 -22.16 -20.25 7.86
N LEU A 842 -22.77 -19.79 6.77
CA LEU A 842 -23.41 -20.66 5.78
C LEU A 842 -22.39 -21.52 5.02
N LEU A 843 -21.24 -20.95 4.63
CA LEU A 843 -20.16 -21.72 4.01
C LEU A 843 -19.53 -22.72 4.98
N SER A 844 -19.34 -22.34 6.25
CA SER A 844 -18.82 -23.24 7.29
C SER A 844 -19.76 -24.43 7.55
N ALA A 845 -21.08 -24.21 7.54
CA ALA A 845 -22.07 -25.26 7.67
C ALA A 845 -22.04 -26.22 6.47
N ALA A 846 -21.82 -25.69 5.26
CA ALA A 846 -21.77 -26.48 4.03
C ALA A 846 -20.51 -27.35 3.95
N ASP A 847 -19.35 -26.80 4.36
CA ASP A 847 -18.10 -27.56 4.51
C ASP A 847 -18.24 -28.65 5.58
N THR A 848 -18.85 -28.32 6.72
CA THR A 848 -19.15 -29.27 7.80
C THR A 848 -19.99 -30.45 7.33
N ALA A 849 -21.06 -30.18 6.56
CA ALA A 849 -21.89 -31.23 5.99
C ALA A 849 -21.14 -32.07 4.94
N CYS A 850 -20.33 -31.45 4.09
CA CYS A 850 -19.49 -32.16 3.11
C CYS A 850 -18.47 -33.07 3.81
N TYR A 851 -17.85 -32.59 4.89
CA TYR A 851 -16.94 -33.37 5.71
C TYR A 851 -17.63 -34.57 6.37
N ALA A 852 -18.83 -34.39 6.92
CA ALA A 852 -19.63 -35.47 7.48
C ALA A 852 -19.98 -36.54 6.41
N ALA A 853 -20.24 -36.13 5.17
CA ALA A 853 -20.41 -37.04 4.04
C ALA A 853 -19.14 -37.86 3.75
N LYS A 854 -17.95 -37.22 3.82
CA LYS A 854 -16.66 -37.91 3.63
C LYS A 854 -16.41 -38.96 4.70
N GLU A 855 -16.54 -38.60 5.98
CA GLU A 855 -16.27 -39.49 7.13
C GLU A 855 -17.25 -40.67 7.18
N SER A 856 -18.51 -40.44 6.80
CA SER A 856 -19.53 -41.49 6.83
C SER A 856 -19.29 -42.59 5.78
N GLY A 857 -18.30 -42.43 4.90
CA GLY A 857 -17.85 -43.43 3.94
C GLY A 857 -17.81 -42.94 2.49
N ARG A 858 -17.71 -41.61 2.28
CA ARG A 858 -17.56 -40.93 0.98
C ARG A 858 -18.69 -41.24 0.00
N ASN A 859 -18.62 -40.63 -1.20
CA ASN A 859 -19.55 -40.84 -2.31
C ASN A 859 -21.02 -40.84 -1.87
N ARG A 860 -21.44 -39.79 -1.14
CA ARG A 860 -22.79 -39.62 -0.58
C ARG A 860 -23.11 -38.15 -0.37
N LEU A 861 -24.40 -37.89 -0.16
CA LEU A 861 -24.88 -36.60 0.33
C LEU A 861 -25.09 -36.62 1.84
N HIS A 862 -24.94 -35.46 2.47
CA HIS A 862 -25.27 -35.23 3.88
C HIS A 862 -25.96 -33.87 4.01
N LEU A 863 -27.16 -33.86 4.57
CA LEU A 863 -27.89 -32.63 4.88
C LEU A 863 -27.42 -32.12 6.24
N TYR A 864 -27.00 -30.87 6.29
CA TYR A 864 -26.55 -30.20 7.51
C TYR A 864 -27.65 -30.21 8.59
N ARG A 865 -27.29 -30.67 9.78
CA ARG A 865 -28.09 -30.59 10.99
C ARG A 865 -27.30 -29.83 12.05
N LYS A 866 -27.97 -29.04 12.90
CA LYS A 866 -27.32 -28.28 13.99
C LYS A 866 -26.57 -29.17 15.01
N ASP A 867 -26.83 -30.48 15.04
CA ASP A 867 -26.09 -31.46 15.85
C ASP A 867 -24.77 -31.93 15.19
N ASP A 868 -24.56 -31.68 13.89
CA ASP A 868 -23.35 -32.10 13.16
C ASP A 868 -22.10 -31.33 13.64
N ASP A 869 -22.26 -30.11 14.15
CA ASP A 869 -21.18 -29.36 14.82
C ASP A 869 -20.63 -30.13 16.04
N GLN A 870 -21.48 -30.86 16.76
CA GLN A 870 -21.05 -31.74 17.86
C GLN A 870 -20.37 -33.02 17.35
N VAL A 871 -20.79 -33.55 16.19
CA VAL A 871 -20.16 -34.71 15.55
C VAL A 871 -18.76 -34.38 15.02
N LEU A 872 -18.57 -33.16 14.47
CA LEU A 872 -17.27 -32.65 14.03
C LEU A 872 -16.32 -32.40 15.20
N MET A 873 -16.85 -31.98 16.36
CA MET A 873 -16.11 -31.93 17.63
C MET A 873 -15.72 -33.32 18.17
N GLN A 874 -16.45 -34.39 17.84
CA GLN A 874 -16.24 -35.70 18.46
C GLN A 874 -15.36 -36.70 17.67
N HIS A 875 -15.27 -36.67 16.33
CA HIS A 875 -14.70 -37.84 15.62
C HIS A 875 -13.50 -37.65 14.66
N GLY A 876 -13.33 -36.52 13.95
CA GLY A 876 -12.30 -36.44 12.89
C GLY A 876 -11.00 -35.71 13.26
N GLN A 877 -11.11 -34.50 13.82
CA GLN A 877 -9.94 -33.62 13.99
C GLN A 877 -9.26 -33.76 15.36
N MET A 878 -10.01 -34.13 16.41
CA MET A 878 -9.41 -34.56 17.68
C MET A 878 -8.59 -35.85 17.53
N GLN A 879 -8.89 -36.71 16.55
CA GLN A 879 -8.06 -37.87 16.25
C GLN A 879 -6.69 -37.46 15.71
N TRP A 880 -6.56 -36.43 14.87
CA TRP A 880 -5.25 -35.95 14.41
C TRP A 880 -4.42 -35.34 15.52
N VAL A 881 -5.04 -34.57 16.43
CA VAL A 881 -4.35 -34.05 17.62
C VAL A 881 -3.88 -35.19 18.51
N THR A 882 -4.76 -36.17 18.76
CA THR A 882 -4.42 -37.35 19.56
C THR A 882 -3.38 -38.23 18.87
N ARG A 883 -3.48 -38.44 17.55
CA ARG A 883 -2.52 -39.21 16.74
C ARG A 883 -1.15 -38.53 16.67
N LEU A 884 -1.09 -37.22 16.42
CA LEU A 884 0.18 -36.49 16.36
C LEU A 884 0.83 -36.41 17.73
N ARG A 885 0.06 -36.18 18.80
CA ARG A 885 0.60 -36.28 20.17
C ARG A 885 1.10 -37.68 20.47
N THR A 886 0.32 -38.72 20.15
CA THR A 886 0.75 -40.11 20.32
C THR A 886 2.00 -40.41 19.49
N ALA A 887 2.10 -39.88 18.27
CA ALA A 887 3.24 -40.08 17.39
C ALA A 887 4.51 -39.37 17.89
N LEU A 888 4.36 -38.18 18.50
CA LEU A 888 5.45 -37.48 19.18
C LEU A 888 5.84 -38.21 20.48
N ASP A 889 4.87 -38.69 21.26
CA ASP A 889 5.10 -39.39 22.53
C ASP A 889 5.67 -40.82 22.35
N GLN A 890 5.38 -41.47 21.21
CA GLN A 890 5.80 -42.84 20.89
C GLN A 890 6.88 -42.90 19.79
N ASP A 891 7.51 -41.77 19.47
CA ASP A 891 8.56 -41.65 18.45
C ASP A 891 8.22 -42.37 17.13
N GLN A 892 7.05 -42.04 16.57
CA GLN A 892 6.56 -42.58 15.30
C GLN A 892 6.91 -41.71 14.08
N LEU A 893 7.51 -40.53 14.30
CA LEU A 893 8.06 -39.72 13.22
C LEU A 893 9.34 -40.32 12.65
N ARG A 894 9.59 -40.16 11.36
CA ARG A 894 10.76 -40.68 10.64
C ARG A 894 11.31 -39.62 9.70
N LEU A 895 12.63 -39.45 9.66
CA LEU A 895 13.29 -38.54 8.72
C LEU A 895 13.68 -39.27 7.42
N HIS A 896 13.41 -38.63 6.30
CA HIS A 896 13.87 -38.98 4.97
C HIS A 896 14.79 -37.88 4.46
N ILE A 897 15.58 -38.21 3.43
CA ILE A 897 16.56 -37.31 2.82
C ILE A 897 16.41 -37.31 1.31
N GLN A 898 16.46 -36.14 0.69
CA GLN A 898 16.45 -35.97 -0.76
C GLN A 898 17.68 -35.18 -1.23
N PRO A 899 18.39 -35.61 -2.30
CA PRO A 899 19.56 -34.90 -2.78
C PRO A 899 19.21 -33.61 -3.55
N ILE A 900 20.01 -32.58 -3.33
CA ILE A 900 20.04 -31.32 -4.07
C ILE A 900 21.43 -31.21 -4.71
N VAL A 901 21.48 -31.26 -6.04
CA VAL A 901 22.73 -31.44 -6.79
C VAL A 901 23.13 -30.15 -7.49
N PRO A 902 24.40 -29.71 -7.41
CA PRO A 902 24.89 -28.55 -8.15
C PRO A 902 25.00 -28.85 -9.65
N LEU A 903 24.66 -27.87 -10.50
CA LEU A 903 24.83 -27.96 -11.95
C LEU A 903 26.25 -27.59 -12.39
N GLU A 904 26.96 -26.75 -11.62
CA GLU A 904 28.34 -26.38 -11.91
C GLU A 904 29.32 -27.57 -11.71
N THR A 905 30.03 -27.94 -12.78
CA THR A 905 30.96 -29.08 -12.79
C THR A 905 32.36 -28.76 -12.23
N SER A 906 32.58 -27.52 -11.77
CA SER A 906 33.87 -26.97 -11.36
C SER A 906 34.34 -27.45 -9.98
N GLY A 907 34.23 -28.74 -9.65
CA GLY A 907 34.95 -29.44 -8.56
C GLY A 907 34.85 -28.91 -7.10
N ALA A 908 34.20 -27.77 -6.86
CA ALA A 908 34.17 -27.05 -5.60
C ALA A 908 32.75 -26.92 -5.00
N ALA A 909 31.71 -27.37 -5.72
CA ALA A 909 30.34 -27.31 -5.25
C ALA A 909 30.04 -28.46 -4.26
N ILE A 910 29.55 -28.08 -3.07
CA ILE A 910 29.20 -29.02 -2.00
C ILE A 910 27.78 -29.53 -2.27
N PRO A 911 27.53 -30.86 -2.22
CA PRO A 911 26.18 -31.40 -2.38
C PRO A 911 25.30 -31.00 -1.20
N HIS A 912 24.05 -30.66 -1.49
CA HIS A 912 23.05 -30.34 -0.47
C HIS A 912 22.03 -31.48 -0.36
N TYR A 913 21.32 -31.52 0.76
CA TYR A 913 20.31 -32.53 1.02
C TYR A 913 19.16 -31.95 1.82
N GLU A 914 17.93 -32.20 1.41
CA GLU A 914 16.75 -31.79 2.17
C GLU A 914 16.29 -32.87 3.13
N ILE A 915 16.05 -32.50 4.39
CA ILE A 915 15.50 -33.36 5.43
C ILE A 915 13.97 -33.24 5.45
N LEU A 916 13.32 -34.37 5.24
CA LEU A 916 11.87 -34.46 5.07
C LEU A 916 11.25 -35.35 6.15
N VAL A 917 10.31 -34.80 6.92
CA VAL A 917 9.58 -35.57 7.94
C VAL A 917 8.54 -36.50 7.30
N ARG A 918 8.33 -37.67 7.88
CA ARG A 918 7.25 -38.61 7.58
C ARG A 918 6.66 -39.13 8.89
N LEU A 919 5.37 -39.44 8.88
CA LEU A 919 4.71 -40.10 10.01
C LEU A 919 4.57 -41.59 9.70
N ASN A 920 5.02 -42.45 10.59
CA ASN A 920 4.79 -43.89 10.49
C ASN A 920 3.55 -44.28 11.31
N ASP A 921 2.42 -44.46 10.65
CA ASP A 921 1.16 -44.89 11.26
C ASP A 921 0.97 -46.39 11.01
N ASP A 922 1.24 -47.23 12.02
CA ASP A 922 1.13 -48.70 11.95
C ASP A 922 1.80 -49.36 10.73
N GLY A 923 2.99 -48.87 10.35
CA GLY A 923 3.77 -49.40 9.23
C GLY A 923 3.44 -48.75 7.88
N ARG A 924 2.48 -47.83 7.82
CA ARG A 924 2.20 -46.98 6.66
C ARG A 924 2.89 -45.62 6.81
N LEU A 925 3.72 -45.28 5.84
CA LEU A 925 4.32 -43.94 5.75
C LEU A 925 3.30 -42.92 5.23
N VAL A 926 3.03 -41.90 6.04
CA VAL A 926 2.15 -40.78 5.75
C VAL A 926 3.02 -39.55 5.43
N SER A 927 2.71 -38.87 4.32
CA SER A 927 3.43 -37.68 3.87
C SER A 927 3.01 -36.41 4.64
N PRO A 928 3.88 -35.38 4.72
CA PRO A 928 3.62 -34.13 5.43
C PRO A 928 2.30 -33.48 5.03
N GLY A 929 1.97 -33.44 3.73
CA GLY A 929 0.75 -32.80 3.23
C GLY A 929 -0.57 -33.42 3.74
N ALA A 930 -0.53 -34.57 4.44
CA ALA A 930 -1.71 -35.14 5.09
C ALA A 930 -1.89 -34.69 6.56
N PHE A 931 -0.81 -34.29 7.25
CA PHE A 931 -0.87 -34.02 8.70
C PHE A 931 -0.34 -32.64 9.11
N ILE A 932 0.53 -31.99 8.32
CA ILE A 932 1.05 -30.64 8.61
C ILE A 932 -0.08 -29.60 8.70
N PRO A 933 -1.10 -29.57 7.80
CA PRO A 933 -2.21 -28.62 7.94
C PRO A 933 -2.96 -28.76 9.27
N ALA A 934 -3.12 -30.00 9.77
CA ALA A 934 -3.71 -30.24 11.08
C ALA A 934 -2.76 -29.80 12.20
N ALA A 935 -1.46 -30.09 12.09
CA ALA A 935 -0.46 -29.67 13.07
C ALA A 935 -0.38 -28.14 13.19
N GLU A 936 -0.46 -27.40 12.08
CA GLU A 936 -0.52 -25.92 12.07
C GLU A 936 -1.80 -25.41 12.73
N ARG A 937 -2.96 -25.92 12.33
CA ARG A 937 -4.27 -25.50 12.86
C ARG A 937 -4.39 -25.69 14.37
N TYR A 938 -3.76 -26.72 14.92
CA TYR A 938 -3.80 -27.07 16.35
C TYR A 938 -2.55 -26.67 17.14
N GLY A 939 -1.62 -25.92 16.53
CA GLY A 939 -0.43 -25.40 17.21
C GLY A 939 0.58 -26.47 17.65
N LEU A 940 0.67 -27.58 16.92
CA LEU A 940 1.63 -28.67 17.17
C LEU A 940 2.93 -28.54 16.38
N MET A 941 3.02 -27.60 15.42
CA MET A 941 4.22 -27.43 14.60
C MET A 941 5.52 -27.15 15.38
N PRO A 942 5.55 -26.30 16.42
CA PRO A 942 6.77 -26.12 17.23
C PRO A 942 7.33 -27.42 17.80
N LEU A 943 6.47 -28.36 18.19
CA LEU A 943 6.89 -29.66 18.72
C LEU A 943 7.47 -30.55 17.62
N ILE A 944 6.89 -30.51 16.42
CA ILE A 944 7.37 -31.28 15.26
C ILE A 944 8.71 -30.73 14.78
N ASP A 945 8.82 -29.41 14.62
CA ASP A 945 10.05 -28.74 14.18
C ASP A 945 11.18 -28.98 15.20
N GLU A 946 10.87 -28.94 16.50
CA GLU A 946 11.82 -29.29 17.56
C GLU A 946 12.28 -30.75 17.44
N TRP A 947 11.34 -31.68 17.22
CA TRP A 947 11.66 -33.10 17.05
C TRP A 947 12.55 -33.32 15.80
N VAL A 948 12.21 -32.71 14.67
CA VAL A 948 12.97 -32.81 13.40
C VAL A 948 14.38 -32.23 13.57
N PHE A 949 14.48 -31.04 14.18
CA PHE A 949 15.76 -30.38 14.40
C PHE A 949 16.68 -31.20 15.31
N ASN A 950 16.15 -31.70 16.43
CA ASN A 950 16.92 -32.52 17.37
C ASN A 950 17.41 -33.83 16.75
N ASN A 951 16.55 -34.53 16.02
CA ASN A 951 16.91 -35.80 15.40
C ASN A 951 17.95 -35.60 14.29
N THR A 952 17.84 -34.51 13.53
CA THR A 952 18.84 -34.14 12.52
C THR A 952 20.17 -33.80 13.17
N MET A 953 20.18 -32.98 14.21
CA MET A 953 21.40 -32.61 14.96
C MET A 953 22.11 -33.83 15.53
N ALA A 954 21.37 -34.75 16.12
CA ALA A 954 21.92 -35.95 16.72
C ALA A 954 22.46 -36.93 15.67
N TRP A 955 21.77 -37.05 14.53
CA TRP A 955 22.26 -37.81 13.37
C TRP A 955 23.57 -37.22 12.81
N LEU A 956 23.64 -35.90 12.63
CA LEU A 956 24.85 -35.18 12.22
C LEU A 956 26.00 -35.35 13.22
N GLY A 957 25.68 -35.36 14.52
CA GLY A 957 26.64 -35.65 15.59
C GLY A 957 27.27 -37.05 15.47
N ASP A 958 26.46 -38.09 15.27
CA ASP A 958 26.97 -39.47 15.08
C ASP A 958 27.81 -39.57 13.79
N MET A 959 27.35 -38.94 12.71
CA MET A 959 28.09 -38.83 11.44
C MET A 959 29.47 -38.20 11.64
N PHE A 960 29.53 -37.04 12.32
CA PHE A 960 30.77 -36.34 12.60
C PHE A 960 31.70 -37.15 13.52
N HIS A 961 31.15 -37.84 14.53
CA HIS A 961 31.95 -38.70 15.40
C HIS A 961 32.62 -39.86 14.67
N ARG A 962 31.94 -40.45 13.66
CA ARG A 962 32.47 -41.58 12.88
C ARG A 962 33.48 -41.16 11.82
N HIS A 963 33.11 -40.18 11.00
CA HIS A 963 33.89 -39.82 9.81
C HIS A 963 34.85 -38.65 10.06
N ARG A 964 34.74 -37.96 11.21
CA ARG A 964 35.50 -36.75 11.57
C ARG A 964 35.34 -35.58 10.59
N ARG A 965 34.36 -35.68 9.69
CA ARG A 965 33.95 -34.67 8.73
C ARG A 965 32.47 -34.89 8.39
N ILE A 966 31.82 -33.84 7.92
CA ILE A 966 30.47 -33.91 7.33
C ILE A 966 30.61 -33.51 5.87
N ASP A 967 30.24 -34.43 4.98
CA ASP A 967 30.29 -34.21 3.54
C ASP A 967 28.88 -33.77 3.07
N GLY A 968 28.63 -32.47 3.00
CA GLY A 968 27.38 -31.89 2.50
C GLY A 968 26.73 -30.84 3.41
N VAL A 969 25.69 -30.19 2.90
CA VAL A 969 24.80 -29.28 3.65
C VAL A 969 23.41 -29.90 3.76
N PHE A 970 22.80 -29.84 4.94
CA PHE A 970 21.52 -30.47 5.24
C PHE A 970 20.47 -29.41 5.57
N CYS A 971 19.46 -29.32 4.71
CA CYS A 971 18.37 -28.36 4.78
C CYS A 971 17.23 -28.86 5.68
N ILE A 972 16.78 -28.01 6.61
CA ILE A 972 15.69 -28.28 7.55
C ILE A 972 14.61 -27.21 7.41
N ASN A 973 13.39 -27.62 7.10
CA ASN A 973 12.23 -26.74 7.03
C ASN A 973 11.79 -26.26 8.42
N LEU A 974 11.48 -24.96 8.53
CA LEU A 974 10.93 -24.33 9.72
C LEU A 974 9.57 -23.69 9.42
N SER A 975 8.57 -24.00 10.23
CA SER A 975 7.25 -23.39 10.09
C SER A 975 7.19 -21.96 10.63
N GLY A 976 6.25 -21.15 10.09
CA GLY A 976 6.00 -19.80 10.59
C GLY A 976 5.56 -19.74 12.07
N ALA A 977 4.88 -20.78 12.56
CA ALA A 977 4.51 -20.91 13.97
C ALA A 977 5.74 -21.04 14.87
N SER A 978 6.70 -21.89 14.50
CA SER A 978 7.95 -22.08 15.24
C SER A 978 8.84 -20.84 15.20
N LEU A 979 8.90 -20.15 14.05
CA LEU A 979 9.61 -18.88 13.94
C LEU A 979 8.98 -17.77 14.79
N SER A 980 7.69 -17.87 15.09
CA SER A 980 6.99 -16.93 15.98
C SER A 980 7.14 -17.29 17.46
N ASP A 981 7.40 -18.55 17.80
CA ASP A 981 7.64 -19.00 19.17
C ASP A 981 9.07 -18.65 19.67
N ALA A 982 9.15 -17.80 20.70
CA ALA A 982 10.42 -17.41 21.31
C ALA A 982 11.18 -18.58 21.94
N ARG A 983 10.46 -19.57 22.52
CA ARG A 983 11.10 -20.71 23.20
C ARG A 983 11.81 -21.60 22.20
N PHE A 984 11.18 -21.86 21.05
CA PHE A 984 11.78 -22.62 19.97
C PHE A 984 13.03 -21.92 19.41
N ARG A 985 12.97 -20.60 19.20
CA ARG A 985 14.15 -19.84 18.74
C ARG A 985 15.32 -19.93 19.72
N GLU A 986 15.06 -19.75 21.02
CA GLU A 986 16.08 -19.90 22.07
C GLU A 986 16.66 -21.31 22.10
N TYR A 987 15.80 -22.31 21.98
CA TYR A 987 16.18 -23.72 21.94
C TYR A 987 17.14 -24.05 20.79
N VAL A 988 16.85 -23.56 19.59
CA VAL A 988 17.74 -23.73 18.42
C VAL A 988 19.12 -23.13 18.70
N PHE A 989 19.19 -21.93 19.29
CA PHE A 989 20.47 -21.30 19.64
C PHE A 989 21.26 -22.12 20.66
N GLU A 990 20.61 -22.64 21.71
CA GLU A 990 21.26 -23.47 22.72
C GLU A 990 21.85 -24.74 22.11
N ARG A 991 21.11 -25.42 21.23
CA ARG A 991 21.56 -26.65 20.56
C ARG A 991 22.70 -26.41 19.59
N LEU A 992 22.65 -25.33 18.81
CA LEU A 992 23.75 -24.96 17.91
C LEU A 992 25.02 -24.61 18.70
N ALA A 993 24.89 -23.91 19.83
CA ALA A 993 26.01 -23.58 20.70
C ALA A 993 26.69 -24.83 21.31
N GLN A 994 25.94 -25.91 21.55
CA GLN A 994 26.46 -27.17 22.08
C GLN A 994 27.21 -28.01 21.03
N ALA A 995 27.00 -27.78 19.73
CA ALA A 995 27.57 -28.58 18.66
C ALA A 995 28.19 -27.75 17.51
N PRO A 996 29.16 -26.85 17.80
CA PRO A 996 29.71 -25.92 16.81
C PRO A 996 30.45 -26.63 15.65
N ALA A 997 30.89 -27.87 15.85
CA ALA A 997 31.58 -28.65 14.83
C ALA A 997 30.68 -29.12 13.68
N ILE A 998 29.35 -29.10 13.87
CA ILE A 998 28.38 -29.57 12.86
C ILE A 998 27.46 -28.45 12.37
N SER A 999 27.42 -27.29 13.04
CA SER A 999 26.55 -26.16 12.69
C SER A 999 26.76 -25.67 11.25
N GLY A 1000 28.00 -25.70 10.76
CA GLY A 1000 28.34 -25.31 9.37
C GLY A 1000 27.79 -26.23 8.27
N ALA A 1001 27.24 -27.40 8.64
CA ALA A 1001 26.61 -28.33 7.72
C ALA A 1001 25.08 -28.17 7.67
N ILE A 1002 24.49 -27.19 8.36
CA ILE A 1002 23.04 -27.02 8.45
C ILE A 1002 22.61 -25.81 7.63
N CYS A 1003 21.60 -26.00 6.81
CA CYS A 1003 20.82 -24.95 6.19
C CYS A 1003 19.40 -24.98 6.77
N MET A 1004 18.83 -23.84 7.12
CA MET A 1004 17.43 -23.76 7.54
C MET A 1004 16.60 -23.13 6.42
N GLU A 1005 15.40 -23.65 6.21
CA GLU A 1005 14.50 -23.20 5.14
C GLU A 1005 13.23 -22.60 5.75
N VAL A 1006 12.75 -21.51 5.17
CA VAL A 1006 11.48 -20.87 5.53
C VAL A 1006 10.72 -20.54 4.26
N THR A 1007 9.42 -20.76 4.25
CA THR A 1007 8.58 -20.37 3.12
C THR A 1007 8.45 -18.85 3.00
N GLU A 1008 8.28 -18.35 1.77
CA GLU A 1008 8.09 -16.92 1.47
C GLU A 1008 7.00 -16.29 2.37
N SER A 1009 5.84 -16.93 2.43
CA SER A 1009 4.69 -16.45 3.22
C SER A 1009 4.98 -16.37 4.72
N SER A 1010 5.74 -17.34 5.26
CA SER A 1010 6.12 -17.37 6.68
C SER A 1010 7.12 -16.27 7.03
N ALA A 1011 8.05 -15.96 6.11
CA ALA A 1011 9.02 -14.88 6.30
C ALA A 1011 8.36 -13.50 6.28
N VAL A 1012 7.40 -13.27 5.37
CA VAL A 1012 6.68 -11.99 5.23
C VAL A 1012 5.80 -11.69 6.45
N ALA A 1013 5.12 -12.69 7.01
CA ALA A 1013 4.22 -12.50 8.15
C ALA A 1013 4.90 -11.92 9.40
N ASN A 1014 6.22 -12.13 9.58
CA ASN A 1014 6.97 -11.70 10.75
C ASN A 1014 8.42 -11.28 10.42
N LEU A 1015 8.56 -10.44 9.38
CA LEU A 1015 9.85 -10.10 8.76
C LEU A 1015 10.95 -9.66 9.75
N SER A 1016 10.66 -8.78 10.70
CA SER A 1016 11.65 -8.28 11.67
C SER A 1016 12.20 -9.38 12.58
N THR A 1017 11.32 -10.22 13.12
CA THR A 1017 11.68 -11.36 13.99
C THR A 1017 12.48 -12.40 13.22
N VAL A 1018 12.09 -12.68 11.97
CA VAL A 1018 12.76 -13.64 11.09
C VAL A 1018 14.17 -13.14 10.72
N VAL A 1019 14.32 -11.86 10.36
CA VAL A 1019 15.64 -11.27 10.08
C VAL A 1019 16.59 -11.39 11.28
N GLU A 1020 16.12 -11.06 12.50
CA GLU A 1020 16.95 -11.19 13.71
C GLU A 1020 17.34 -12.65 13.98
N PHE A 1021 16.41 -13.58 13.78
CA PHE A 1021 16.65 -15.01 13.93
C PHE A 1021 17.71 -15.51 12.95
N ILE A 1022 17.56 -15.21 11.65
CA ILE A 1022 18.52 -15.62 10.61
C ILE A 1022 19.91 -15.07 10.93
N GLN A 1023 20.02 -13.78 11.27
CA GLN A 1023 21.32 -13.18 11.61
C GLN A 1023 22.00 -13.86 12.80
N LYS A 1024 21.25 -14.30 13.81
CA LYS A 1024 21.81 -15.04 14.96
C LYS A 1024 22.23 -16.45 14.57
N VAL A 1025 21.39 -17.17 13.81
CA VAL A 1025 21.71 -18.53 13.32
C VAL A 1025 22.98 -18.52 12.46
N LYS A 1026 23.12 -17.54 11.55
CA LYS A 1026 24.32 -17.41 10.71
C LYS A 1026 25.61 -17.17 11.48
N LYS A 1027 25.55 -16.57 12.68
CA LYS A 1027 26.74 -16.43 13.56
C LYS A 1027 27.27 -17.77 14.07
N PHE A 1028 26.45 -18.82 14.07
CA PHE A 1028 26.88 -20.19 14.37
C PHE A 1028 27.44 -20.93 13.13
N GLY A 1029 27.48 -20.29 11.96
CA GLY A 1029 28.00 -20.85 10.72
C GLY A 1029 26.96 -21.58 9.86
N CYS A 1030 25.70 -21.61 10.28
CA CYS A 1030 24.60 -22.18 9.48
C CYS A 1030 24.26 -21.29 8.28
N SER A 1031 23.77 -21.90 7.21
CA SER A 1031 23.19 -21.20 6.06
C SER A 1031 21.67 -21.09 6.17
N PHE A 1032 21.07 -20.24 5.34
CA PHE A 1032 19.61 -20.08 5.29
C PHE A 1032 19.09 -20.06 3.86
N ALA A 1033 17.96 -20.70 3.59
CA ALA A 1033 17.27 -20.68 2.31
C ALA A 1033 15.86 -20.09 2.44
N LEU A 1034 15.42 -19.38 1.40
CA LEU A 1034 14.03 -18.98 1.25
C LEU A 1034 13.34 -19.94 0.28
N ASP A 1035 12.22 -20.52 0.73
CA ASP A 1035 11.50 -21.59 0.03
C ASP A 1035 10.18 -21.12 -0.61
N ASP A 1036 9.69 -21.88 -1.59
CA ASP A 1036 8.48 -21.61 -2.40
C ASP A 1036 8.44 -20.21 -3.04
N PHE A 1037 9.60 -19.69 -3.47
CA PHE A 1037 9.69 -18.31 -3.95
C PHE A 1037 8.99 -18.11 -5.30
N GLY A 1038 8.05 -17.16 -5.34
CA GLY A 1038 7.27 -16.80 -6.52
C GLY A 1038 5.79 -17.26 -6.47
N SER A 1039 5.42 -18.10 -5.51
CA SER A 1039 4.03 -18.55 -5.30
C SER A 1039 3.14 -17.48 -4.63
N GLY A 1040 3.74 -16.46 -4.00
CA GLY A 1040 3.06 -15.34 -3.34
C GLY A 1040 3.03 -14.05 -4.19
N LEU A 1041 2.01 -13.20 -3.98
CA LEU A 1041 1.86 -11.87 -4.61
C LEU A 1041 2.85 -10.81 -4.07
N SER A 1042 3.91 -11.19 -3.37
CA SER A 1042 4.73 -10.28 -2.57
C SER A 1042 5.94 -9.73 -3.33
N SER A 1043 6.18 -8.41 -3.23
CA SER A 1043 7.22 -7.68 -3.96
C SER A 1043 8.64 -8.02 -3.49
N PHE A 1044 9.62 -8.10 -4.41
CA PHE A 1044 11.07 -8.33 -4.19
C PHE A 1044 11.76 -7.45 -3.11
N ALA A 1045 11.08 -6.47 -2.55
CA ALA A 1045 11.58 -5.53 -1.55
C ALA A 1045 12.06 -6.20 -0.25
N TYR A 1046 11.38 -7.24 0.24
CA TYR A 1046 11.78 -7.92 1.48
C TYR A 1046 12.93 -8.90 1.29
N LEU A 1047 13.12 -9.47 0.08
CA LEU A 1047 14.25 -10.34 -0.23
C LEU A 1047 15.59 -9.62 -0.01
N LYS A 1048 15.65 -8.30 -0.28
CA LYS A 1048 16.83 -7.45 -0.01
C LYS A 1048 17.15 -7.33 1.49
N ALA A 1049 16.15 -7.46 2.35
CA ALA A 1049 16.30 -7.34 3.80
C ALA A 1049 16.59 -8.69 4.48
N LEU A 1050 16.26 -9.81 3.83
CA LEU A 1050 16.47 -11.16 4.34
C LEU A 1050 17.92 -11.61 4.07
N PRO A 1051 18.73 -11.88 5.11
CA PRO A 1051 20.12 -12.29 4.94
C PRO A 1051 20.23 -13.79 4.63
N VAL A 1052 19.49 -14.28 3.63
CA VAL A 1052 19.54 -15.68 3.16
C VAL A 1052 20.75 -15.94 2.27
N ASP A 1053 21.09 -17.20 2.06
CA ASP A 1053 22.19 -17.66 1.20
C ASP A 1053 21.68 -18.33 -0.09
N TYR A 1054 20.51 -18.98 0.01
CA TYR A 1054 19.88 -19.70 -1.09
C TYR A 1054 18.45 -19.22 -1.35
N LEU A 1055 18.05 -19.27 -2.62
CA LEU A 1055 16.69 -18.98 -3.08
C LEU A 1055 16.15 -20.20 -3.82
N LYS A 1056 15.11 -20.85 -3.27
CA LYS A 1056 14.47 -22.01 -3.88
C LYS A 1056 13.30 -21.55 -4.75
N ILE A 1057 13.36 -21.88 -6.03
CA ILE A 1057 12.37 -21.52 -7.04
C ILE A 1057 11.22 -22.53 -6.93
N ASP A 1058 10.00 -22.01 -6.73
CA ASP A 1058 8.81 -22.83 -6.58
C ASP A 1058 8.64 -23.81 -7.74
N GLY A 1059 8.39 -25.07 -7.39
CA GLY A 1059 8.28 -26.16 -8.36
C GLY A 1059 7.12 -26.02 -9.35
N GLY A 1060 6.14 -25.14 -9.08
CA GLY A 1060 5.07 -24.78 -9.99
C GLY A 1060 5.60 -24.18 -11.30
N PHE A 1061 6.58 -23.29 -11.25
CA PHE A 1061 7.19 -22.70 -12.45
C PHE A 1061 8.17 -23.66 -13.15
N VAL A 1062 8.81 -24.54 -12.38
CA VAL A 1062 9.85 -25.43 -12.94
C VAL A 1062 9.24 -26.60 -13.72
N LYS A 1063 8.08 -27.10 -13.29
CA LYS A 1063 7.41 -28.25 -13.92
C LYS A 1063 7.06 -28.04 -15.39
N ASP A 1064 6.60 -26.84 -15.75
CA ASP A 1064 6.07 -26.53 -17.08
C ASP A 1064 7.04 -25.73 -17.97
N ILE A 1065 8.30 -25.56 -17.52
CA ILE A 1065 9.35 -24.78 -18.19
C ILE A 1065 9.66 -25.21 -19.64
N GLU A 1066 9.33 -26.45 -20.01
CA GLU A 1066 9.51 -26.97 -21.37
C GLU A 1066 8.42 -26.51 -22.35
N ARG A 1067 7.25 -26.11 -21.83
CA ARG A 1067 6.01 -25.92 -22.60
C ARG A 1067 5.43 -24.52 -22.46
N ASP A 1068 5.71 -23.84 -21.35
CA ASP A 1068 5.21 -22.51 -21.07
C ASP A 1068 6.35 -21.47 -21.11
N GLU A 1069 6.26 -20.54 -22.06
CA GLU A 1069 7.25 -19.46 -22.22
C GLU A 1069 7.21 -18.47 -21.04
N ILE A 1070 6.07 -18.36 -20.34
CA ILE A 1070 5.92 -17.50 -19.17
C ILE A 1070 6.69 -18.11 -18.00
N ASP A 1071 6.53 -19.40 -17.74
CA ASP A 1071 7.25 -20.09 -16.68
C ASP A 1071 8.76 -20.07 -16.92
N LEU A 1072 9.19 -20.26 -18.18
CA LEU A 1072 10.58 -20.07 -18.58
C LEU A 1072 11.10 -18.67 -18.26
N ALA A 1073 10.34 -17.63 -18.61
CA ALA A 1073 10.71 -16.24 -18.33
C ALA A 1073 10.72 -15.94 -16.82
N MET A 1074 9.81 -16.54 -16.04
CA MET A 1074 9.74 -16.40 -14.59
C MET A 1074 10.95 -17.03 -13.91
N VAL A 1075 11.27 -18.29 -14.23
CA VAL A 1075 12.46 -18.98 -13.70
C VAL A 1075 13.73 -18.21 -14.06
N GLN A 1076 13.86 -17.73 -15.31
CA GLN A 1076 15.00 -16.90 -15.73
C GLN A 1076 15.10 -15.60 -14.91
N SER A 1077 13.96 -14.93 -14.66
CA SER A 1077 13.93 -13.69 -13.89
C SER A 1077 14.32 -13.93 -12.43
N ILE A 1078 13.78 -14.99 -11.80
CA ILE A 1078 14.09 -15.35 -10.42
C ILE A 1078 15.58 -15.69 -10.30
N ASN A 1079 16.13 -16.45 -11.26
CA ASN A 1079 17.56 -16.78 -11.29
C ASN A 1079 18.44 -15.52 -11.36
N ASN A 1080 18.15 -14.64 -12.32
CA ASN A 1080 18.89 -13.39 -12.51
C ASN A 1080 18.85 -12.49 -11.27
N ILE A 1081 17.70 -12.41 -10.60
CA ILE A 1081 17.54 -11.61 -9.37
C ILE A 1081 18.34 -12.23 -8.23
N GLY A 1082 18.24 -13.55 -8.03
CA GLY A 1082 19.02 -14.27 -7.04
C GLY A 1082 20.51 -13.99 -7.18
N HIS A 1083 21.05 -14.16 -8.38
CA HIS A 1083 22.46 -13.89 -8.70
C HIS A 1083 22.84 -12.42 -8.52
N THR A 1084 21.99 -11.48 -8.94
CA THR A 1084 22.23 -10.04 -8.76
C THR A 1084 22.32 -9.66 -7.28
N MET A 1085 21.58 -10.37 -6.41
CA MET A 1085 21.64 -10.21 -4.96
C MET A 1085 22.78 -11.00 -4.30
N GLY A 1086 23.56 -11.76 -5.06
CA GLY A 1086 24.63 -12.62 -4.56
C GLY A 1086 24.13 -13.91 -3.89
N LEU A 1087 22.88 -14.31 -4.15
CA LEU A 1087 22.27 -15.56 -3.68
C LEU A 1087 22.51 -16.67 -4.71
N LYS A 1088 22.54 -17.91 -4.25
CA LYS A 1088 22.52 -19.09 -5.13
C LYS A 1088 21.10 -19.61 -5.29
N THR A 1089 20.73 -20.07 -6.48
CA THR A 1089 19.38 -20.52 -6.79
C THR A 1089 19.25 -22.04 -6.80
N ILE A 1090 18.10 -22.54 -6.36
CA ILE A 1090 17.79 -23.97 -6.32
C ILE A 1090 16.46 -24.17 -7.03
N ALA A 1091 16.42 -24.89 -8.15
CA ALA A 1091 15.16 -25.20 -8.82
C ALA A 1091 14.58 -26.52 -8.30
N GLU A 1092 13.33 -26.48 -7.85
CA GLU A 1092 12.62 -27.64 -7.35
C GLU A 1092 11.84 -28.38 -8.43
N PHE A 1093 11.36 -29.58 -8.11
CA PHE A 1093 10.47 -30.38 -8.97
C PHE A 1093 11.04 -30.71 -10.36
N VAL A 1094 12.35 -30.93 -10.45
CA VAL A 1094 13.00 -31.44 -11.66
C VAL A 1094 12.63 -32.92 -11.87
N GLU A 1095 11.60 -33.18 -12.68
CA GLU A 1095 11.03 -34.51 -12.91
C GLU A 1095 11.50 -35.18 -14.20
N THR A 1096 12.05 -34.41 -15.16
CA THR A 1096 12.50 -34.91 -16.46
C THR A 1096 13.91 -34.41 -16.81
N GLU A 1097 14.60 -35.14 -17.69
CA GLU A 1097 15.88 -34.71 -18.26
C GLU A 1097 15.78 -33.41 -19.06
N GLY A 1098 14.63 -33.15 -19.70
CA GLY A 1098 14.45 -31.95 -20.48
C GLY A 1098 14.29 -30.68 -19.63
N ILE A 1099 13.59 -30.77 -18.49
CA ILE A 1099 13.58 -29.71 -17.46
C ILE A 1099 15.02 -29.43 -16.98
N LEU A 1100 15.79 -30.49 -16.67
CA LEU A 1100 17.18 -30.36 -16.25
C LEU A 1100 18.02 -29.60 -17.29
N GLN A 1101 17.89 -29.95 -18.56
CA GLN A 1101 18.62 -29.30 -19.65
C GLN A 1101 18.27 -27.81 -19.77
N ARG A 1102 17.00 -27.44 -19.60
CA ARG A 1102 16.60 -26.02 -19.58
C ARG A 1102 17.21 -25.27 -18.40
N LEU A 1103 17.21 -25.85 -17.21
CA LEU A 1103 17.79 -25.20 -16.03
C LEU A 1103 19.31 -25.01 -16.16
N ILE A 1104 20.01 -25.93 -16.87
CA ILE A 1104 21.42 -25.75 -17.25
C ILE A 1104 21.58 -24.57 -18.23
N GLU A 1105 20.70 -24.43 -19.22
CA GLU A 1105 20.73 -23.28 -20.16
C GLU A 1105 20.48 -21.94 -19.46
N LEU A 1106 19.67 -21.93 -18.41
CA LEU A 1106 19.35 -20.75 -17.61
C LEU A 1106 20.39 -20.40 -16.55
N ASP A 1107 21.43 -21.23 -16.40
CA ASP A 1107 22.52 -21.08 -15.42
C ASP A 1107 22.02 -21.11 -13.95
N VAL A 1108 21.11 -22.04 -13.63
CA VAL A 1108 20.66 -22.28 -12.24
C VAL A 1108 21.76 -23.00 -11.44
N ASP A 1109 21.99 -22.64 -10.18
CA ASP A 1109 23.11 -23.20 -9.41
C ASP A 1109 22.88 -24.66 -8.97
N TYR A 1110 21.69 -24.97 -8.46
CA TYR A 1110 21.33 -26.29 -7.92
C TYR A 1110 19.97 -26.76 -8.40
N VAL A 1111 19.79 -28.08 -8.43
CA VAL A 1111 18.53 -28.73 -8.81
C VAL A 1111 18.10 -29.79 -7.82
N GLN A 1112 16.79 -29.89 -7.62
CA GLN A 1112 16.13 -30.89 -6.79
C GLN A 1112 14.90 -31.45 -7.49
N GLY A 1113 14.70 -32.77 -7.44
CA GLY A 1113 13.50 -33.39 -8.00
C GLY A 1113 13.63 -34.90 -8.13
N TYR A 1114 12.55 -35.56 -8.56
CA TYR A 1114 12.52 -37.03 -8.66
C TYR A 1114 13.43 -37.58 -9.75
N HIS A 1115 13.77 -36.77 -10.77
CA HIS A 1115 14.78 -37.14 -11.76
C HIS A 1115 16.18 -37.24 -11.14
N ILE A 1116 16.48 -36.36 -10.19
CA ILE A 1116 17.76 -36.33 -9.46
C ILE A 1116 17.80 -37.45 -8.41
N GLY A 1117 16.74 -37.58 -7.62
CA GLY A 1117 16.61 -38.63 -6.61
C GLY A 1117 15.33 -38.49 -5.80
N LYS A 1118 14.68 -39.62 -5.51
CA LYS A 1118 13.50 -39.66 -4.63
C LYS A 1118 13.92 -39.57 -3.15
N PRO A 1119 13.05 -39.03 -2.27
CA PRO A 1119 13.28 -39.09 -0.83
C PRO A 1119 13.49 -40.53 -0.35
N THR A 1120 14.60 -40.79 0.33
CA THR A 1120 14.94 -42.11 0.90
C THR A 1120 15.04 -42.02 2.42
N PRO A 1121 14.84 -43.11 3.18
CA PRO A 1121 14.97 -43.07 4.63
C PRO A 1121 16.37 -42.61 5.06
N LEU A 1122 16.46 -41.66 5.98
CA LEU A 1122 17.74 -41.11 6.46
C LEU A 1122 18.66 -42.19 7.06
N ALA A 1123 18.08 -43.27 7.58
CA ALA A 1123 18.82 -44.42 8.13
C ALA A 1123 19.59 -45.23 7.07
N GLU A 1124 19.16 -45.21 5.82
CA GLU A 1124 19.82 -45.94 4.72
C GLU A 1124 20.99 -45.12 4.13
N PHE A 1125 21.03 -43.81 4.38
CA PHE A 1125 22.08 -42.92 3.92
C PHE A 1125 23.38 -43.16 4.72
N GLN A 1126 24.43 -43.62 4.02
CA GLN A 1126 25.76 -43.93 4.57
C GLN A 1126 25.79 -44.92 5.76
N SER A 1127 24.78 -45.78 5.90
CA SER A 1127 24.74 -46.88 6.91
C SER A 1127 24.89 -46.41 8.38
N VAL A 1128 24.14 -45.38 8.76
CA VAL A 1128 24.10 -44.88 10.14
C VAL A 1128 23.16 -45.75 10.99
N ARG A 1129 23.63 -46.17 12.18
CA ARG A 1129 23.00 -47.25 12.96
C ARG A 1129 21.97 -46.77 14.00
N MET A 1130 21.85 -45.47 14.23
CA MET A 1130 20.91 -44.91 15.22
C MET A 1130 20.15 -43.72 14.63
N MET A 1131 18.83 -43.83 14.55
CA MET A 1131 18.01 -42.71 15.01
C MET A 1131 18.18 -42.69 16.55
N PRO A 1132 18.56 -41.57 17.17
CA PRO A 1132 18.45 -41.46 18.62
C PRO A 1132 16.98 -41.71 18.99
N ARG A 1133 16.78 -42.40 20.11
CA ARG A 1133 15.51 -43.01 20.54
C ARG A 1133 14.29 -42.16 20.27
#